data_AF-A0A1F7RTE1-F1
#
_entry.id   AF-A0A1F7RTE1-F1
#
_cell.length_a   1.000
_cell.length_b   1.000
_cell.length_c   1.000
_cell.angle_alpha   90.00
_cell.angle_beta   90.00
_cell.angle_gamma   90.00
#
_symmetry.space_group_name_H-M   'P 1'
#
loop_
_entity.id
_entity.type
_entity.pdbx_description
1 polymer ?
#
loop_
_entity_poly.entity_id
_entity_poly.type
_entity_poly.pdbx_seq_one_letter_code
_entity_poly.pdbx_strand_id
1 'polypeptide(L)'
;MKFILVGFIYLMFFLSGAAALMYQVLWVRSLSLIFGGSHLAVTAVLSIFMAGLAIGGYIIGKSADSMKKPLRVYGYLELLIGFFAIIFLVLIKLYPYIYIPLAQGRDDNPVYLFLIRIIFSVVVLIVPTSLMGGTLPVLSKFISRHPYDLRNHLSFLYGFNTLGAVAGAIAAGFFFLRFYSVSTTMYIAIVINLLIGFASILLQDRAAEILNNDRKESIVKSKTGKEISRSFTSETKNKNLFPFRLVLWGIGVSGFCALGYEVLWTRILAIVFGASVYGFTTMLAAFLTGIAVGSAAYGVLPKVFNINGNNERVSVVCFGIVQIIIGITSLIVTVYIRDLPLNSMLLQDYFQRFWKEFFKVKIWSNFSLAFLYMFVPAFFMGIAFPLAGKIHAHYRKMVGGAVGEVLAYNTAGAILGAALSGFGMIYLFGIERSLQMLIVINIGFGLFIALSVRNLKIVNWSLPVIVFAVLVFLGVNHDALRIWDTKYFAIFRNNQPEAFDTPEKIEDAVKNTDVLYYVEGVESIVSSIKVKGGYQSFLTNGRVEAATSMEGQQCQYMLGHLPMLLTRDPKKVLVIGTGSGMTLGAISVHHGVEEITLVEIEPKVIGVARTFGNYNHHVFDNPKLKIIFNDGRNFLMTTRNSYDVITADPIHPWFRGAGYLYTSEYFKLASGHLAPGGIMC
;
A
#
# COMPACT_ATOMS: atom_id res chain seq x y z
N MET A 1 -0.86 40.61 -2.23
CA MET A 1 0.48 40.01 -2.14
C MET A 1 0.54 38.78 -1.22
N LYS A 2 0.03 38.82 0.03
CA LYS A 2 0.01 37.67 0.96
C LYS A 2 -0.70 36.43 0.40
N PHE A 3 -1.89 36.60 -0.18
CA PHE A 3 -2.65 35.49 -0.77
C PHE A 3 -1.86 34.75 -1.85
N ILE A 4 -1.20 35.51 -2.73
CA ILE A 4 -0.36 34.96 -3.81
C ILE A 4 0.84 34.18 -3.23
N LEU A 5 1.51 34.74 -2.23
CA LEU A 5 2.65 34.08 -1.58
C LEU A 5 2.24 32.77 -0.88
N VAL A 6 1.14 32.78 -0.12
CA VAL A 6 0.62 31.58 0.56
C VAL A 6 0.16 30.54 -0.46
N GLY A 7 -0.48 30.96 -1.54
CA GLY A 7 -0.82 30.09 -2.68
C GLY A 7 0.41 29.47 -3.32
N PHE A 8 1.49 30.22 -3.49
CA PHE A 8 2.76 29.71 -4.02
C PHE A 8 3.38 28.66 -3.07
N ILE A 9 3.31 28.86 -1.76
CA ILE A 9 3.78 27.87 -0.78
C ILE A 9 2.96 26.58 -0.85
N TYR A 10 1.63 26.68 -0.99
CA TYR A 10 0.78 25.51 -1.20
C TYR A 10 1.10 24.79 -2.52
N LEU A 11 1.39 25.53 -3.60
CA LEU A 11 1.81 24.95 -4.87
C LEU A 11 3.15 24.23 -4.75
N MET A 12 4.14 24.83 -4.07
CA MET A 12 5.41 24.17 -3.79
C MET A 12 5.22 22.87 -3.01
N PHE A 13 4.32 22.88 -2.02
CA PHE A 13 4.07 21.70 -1.19
C PHE A 13 3.24 20.63 -1.90
N PHE A 14 2.37 21.02 -2.83
CA PHE A 14 1.72 20.13 -3.80
C PHE A 14 2.77 19.44 -4.70
N LEU A 15 3.69 20.21 -5.29
CA LEU A 15 4.75 19.64 -6.15
C LEU A 15 5.73 18.75 -5.37
N SER A 16 6.04 19.12 -4.12
CA SER A 16 6.84 18.27 -3.20
C SER A 16 6.12 16.94 -2.93
N GLY A 17 4.81 16.97 -2.69
CA GLY A 17 3.98 15.76 -2.56
C GLY A 17 3.99 14.89 -3.82
N ALA A 18 3.89 15.52 -4.99
CA ALA A 18 3.98 14.80 -6.26
C ALA A 18 5.34 14.10 -6.44
N ALA A 19 6.45 14.81 -6.17
CA ALA A 19 7.78 14.23 -6.21
C ALA A 19 7.96 13.09 -5.18
N ALA A 20 7.45 13.26 -3.96
CA ALA A 20 7.51 12.24 -2.91
C ALA A 20 6.83 10.92 -3.32
N LEU A 21 5.64 10.99 -3.94
CA LEU A 21 4.94 9.79 -4.41
C LEU A 21 5.52 9.21 -5.70
N MET A 22 6.09 10.06 -6.58
CA MET A 22 6.91 9.57 -7.69
C MET A 22 8.09 8.74 -7.13
N TYR A 23 8.83 9.25 -6.14
CA TYR A 23 9.89 8.50 -5.49
C TYR A 23 9.41 7.20 -4.88
N GLN A 24 8.31 7.23 -4.13
CA GLN A 24 7.76 6.01 -3.52
C GLN A 24 7.45 4.94 -4.58
N VAL A 25 6.77 5.30 -5.67
CA VAL A 25 6.45 4.37 -6.76
C VAL A 25 7.73 3.83 -7.42
N LEU A 26 8.71 4.69 -7.70
CA LEU A 26 9.95 4.31 -8.35
C LEU A 26 10.87 3.47 -7.46
N TRP A 27 10.97 3.79 -6.17
CA TRP A 27 11.78 3.06 -5.20
C TRP A 27 11.17 1.71 -4.88
N VAL A 28 9.85 1.61 -4.69
CA VAL A 28 9.17 0.32 -4.58
C VAL A 28 9.45 -0.51 -5.83
N ARG A 29 9.31 0.06 -7.03
CA ARG A 29 9.59 -0.65 -8.28
C ARG A 29 11.02 -1.15 -8.37
N SER A 30 11.99 -0.31 -8.02
CA SER A 30 13.43 -0.63 -8.08
C SER A 30 13.84 -1.66 -7.03
N LEU A 31 13.32 -1.55 -5.82
CA LEU A 31 13.60 -2.50 -4.73
C LEU A 31 12.83 -3.81 -4.94
N SER A 32 11.64 -3.82 -5.54
CA SER A 32 10.98 -5.08 -5.92
C SER A 32 11.81 -5.93 -6.89
N LEU A 33 12.68 -5.32 -7.71
CA LEU A 33 13.64 -6.07 -8.54
C LEU A 33 14.71 -6.78 -7.70
N ILE A 34 15.04 -6.21 -6.56
CA ILE A 34 16.06 -6.68 -5.63
C ILE A 34 15.50 -7.82 -4.77
N PHE A 35 14.31 -7.64 -4.22
CA PHE A 35 13.68 -8.63 -3.35
C PHE A 35 12.93 -9.73 -4.12
N GLY A 36 12.79 -9.60 -5.44
CA GLY A 36 12.15 -10.62 -6.28
C GLY A 36 10.63 -10.56 -6.26
N GLY A 37 10.03 -9.48 -6.76
CA GLY A 37 8.60 -9.43 -7.13
C GLY A 37 7.55 -9.59 -6.02
N SER A 38 7.94 -10.00 -4.81
CA SER A 38 7.04 -10.37 -3.72
C SER A 38 6.38 -9.17 -3.05
N HIS A 39 5.16 -9.35 -2.58
CA HIS A 39 4.47 -8.44 -1.68
C HIS A 39 5.27 -8.22 -0.39
N LEU A 40 5.99 -9.24 0.09
CA LEU A 40 6.90 -9.11 1.24
C LEU A 40 7.89 -7.96 1.03
N ALA A 41 8.43 -7.82 -0.19
CA ALA A 41 9.31 -6.72 -0.56
C ALA A 41 8.61 -5.37 -0.47
N VAL A 42 7.42 -5.28 -1.09
CA VAL A 42 6.67 -4.02 -1.19
C VAL A 42 6.28 -3.54 0.20
N THR A 43 5.79 -4.43 1.06
CA THR A 43 5.44 -4.11 2.45
C THR A 43 6.68 -3.70 3.24
N ALA A 44 7.80 -4.42 3.15
CA ALA A 44 9.03 -4.04 3.86
C ALA A 44 9.54 -2.66 3.44
N VAL A 45 9.58 -2.39 2.13
CA VAL A 45 10.01 -1.10 1.58
C VAL A 45 9.08 0.02 2.03
N LEU A 46 7.76 -0.19 1.97
CA LEU A 46 6.77 0.77 2.45
C LEU A 46 6.91 1.04 3.96
N SER A 47 7.10 0.00 4.76
CA SER A 47 7.33 0.11 6.21
C SER A 47 8.59 0.91 6.52
N ILE A 48 9.70 0.70 5.80
CA ILE A 48 10.95 1.47 5.95
C ILE A 48 10.72 2.94 5.54
N PHE A 49 10.04 3.16 4.42
CA PHE A 49 9.71 4.50 3.94
C PHE A 49 8.88 5.28 4.97
N MET A 50 7.84 4.64 5.50
CA MET A 50 7.02 5.19 6.58
C MET A 50 7.82 5.36 7.88
N ALA A 51 8.70 4.44 8.25
CA ALA A 51 9.54 4.56 9.44
C ALA A 51 10.41 5.82 9.37
N GLY A 52 10.99 6.08 8.20
CA GLY A 52 11.72 7.31 7.96
C GLY A 52 10.84 8.54 8.12
N LEU A 53 9.65 8.59 7.51
CA LEU A 53 8.70 9.70 7.68
C LEU A 53 8.39 9.97 9.18
N ALA A 54 8.17 8.91 9.96
CA ALA A 54 7.88 9.02 11.40
C ALA A 54 9.07 9.60 12.19
N ILE A 55 10.28 9.07 11.94
CA ILE A 55 11.53 9.53 12.58
C ILE A 55 11.80 10.99 12.23
N GLY A 56 11.69 11.34 10.95
CA GLY A 56 11.85 12.68 10.43
C GLY A 56 10.87 13.67 11.05
N GLY A 57 9.58 13.31 11.03
CA GLY A 57 8.51 14.10 11.62
C GLY A 57 8.75 14.37 13.10
N TYR A 58 9.19 13.37 13.86
CA TYR A 58 9.47 13.51 15.29
C TYR A 58 10.72 14.37 15.58
N ILE A 59 11.86 14.05 14.98
CA ILE A 59 13.15 14.70 15.26
C ILE A 59 13.17 16.14 14.73
N ILE A 60 12.83 16.31 13.45
CA ILE A 60 12.83 17.61 12.79
C ILE A 60 11.65 18.45 13.31
N GLY A 61 10.50 17.84 13.58
CA GLY A 61 9.34 18.53 14.16
C GLY A 61 9.62 19.15 15.54
N LYS A 62 10.29 18.42 16.44
CA LYS A 62 10.74 18.99 17.73
C LYS A 62 11.66 20.20 17.54
N SER A 63 12.57 20.11 16.58
CA SER A 63 13.51 21.19 16.29
C SER A 63 12.85 22.37 15.58
N ALA A 64 11.77 22.14 14.84
CA ALA A 64 11.08 23.14 14.01
C ALA A 64 10.62 24.35 14.81
N ASP A 65 10.15 24.17 16.04
CA ASP A 65 9.69 25.27 16.88
C ASP A 65 10.78 26.27 17.28
N SER A 66 12.05 25.83 17.26
CA SER A 66 13.23 26.67 17.57
C SER A 66 13.88 27.32 16.34
N MET A 67 13.42 27.00 15.13
CA MET A 67 14.06 27.46 13.89
C MET A 67 13.76 28.93 13.60
N LYS A 68 14.81 29.72 13.33
CA LYS A 68 14.69 31.14 12.98
C LYS A 68 14.18 31.35 11.55
N LYS A 69 14.56 30.48 10.60
CA LYS A 69 14.25 30.57 9.17
C LYS A 69 13.66 29.26 8.63
N PRO A 70 12.43 28.90 9.02
CA PRO A 70 11.87 27.57 8.71
C PRO A 70 11.63 27.35 7.21
N LEU A 71 11.27 28.37 6.41
CA LEU A 71 11.11 28.19 4.95
C LEU A 71 12.46 27.87 4.27
N ARG A 72 13.57 28.45 4.75
CA ARG A 72 14.92 28.13 4.28
C ARG A 72 15.32 26.72 4.67
N VAL A 73 14.98 26.27 5.88
CA VAL A 73 15.21 24.88 6.30
C VAL A 73 14.40 23.91 5.43
N TYR A 74 13.12 24.20 5.16
CA TYR A 74 12.32 23.44 4.21
C TYR A 74 13.02 23.35 2.83
N GLY A 75 13.57 24.47 2.34
CA GLY A 75 14.36 24.47 1.11
C GLY A 75 15.58 23.55 1.14
N TYR A 76 16.34 23.52 2.25
CA TYR A 76 17.45 22.59 2.42
C TYR A 76 17.00 21.12 2.49
N LEU A 77 15.87 20.83 3.14
CA LEU A 77 15.31 19.47 3.16
C LEU A 77 15.00 18.98 1.74
N GLU A 78 14.36 19.82 0.92
CA GLU A 78 14.03 19.51 -0.47
C GLU A 78 15.28 19.27 -1.34
N LEU A 79 16.31 20.12 -1.21
CA LEU A 79 17.59 19.91 -1.90
C LEU A 79 18.26 18.59 -1.49
N LEU A 80 18.27 18.27 -0.19
CA LEU A 80 18.85 17.03 0.31
C LEU A 80 18.05 15.80 -0.14
N ILE A 81 16.72 15.87 -0.20
CA ILE A 81 15.88 14.80 -0.76
C ILE A 81 16.29 14.49 -2.20
N GLY A 82 16.41 15.53 -3.05
CA GLY A 82 16.88 15.37 -4.43
C GLY A 82 18.29 14.79 -4.52
N PHE A 83 19.20 15.22 -3.65
CA PHE A 83 20.56 14.68 -3.57
C PHE A 83 20.59 13.19 -3.18
N PHE A 84 19.82 12.78 -2.17
CA PHE A 84 19.73 11.38 -1.78
C PHE A 84 19.03 10.51 -2.84
N ALA A 85 18.13 11.07 -3.65
CA ALA A 85 17.57 10.37 -4.81
C ALA A 85 18.62 10.11 -5.91
N ILE A 86 19.64 10.97 -6.07
CA ILE A 86 20.80 10.69 -6.93
C ILE A 86 21.64 9.56 -6.34
N ILE A 87 21.92 9.60 -5.03
CA ILE A 87 22.65 8.54 -4.32
C ILE A 87 21.93 7.19 -4.50
N PHE A 88 20.59 7.17 -4.40
CA PHE A 88 19.78 5.97 -4.64
C PHE A 88 20.10 5.32 -5.99
N LEU A 89 20.16 6.10 -7.07
CA LEU A 89 20.46 5.59 -8.42
C LEU A 89 21.84 4.93 -8.50
N VAL A 90 22.83 5.46 -7.78
CA VAL A 90 24.17 4.87 -7.70
C VAL A 90 24.16 3.58 -6.88
N LEU A 91 23.52 3.59 -5.71
CA LEU A 91 23.45 2.42 -4.83
C LEU A 91 22.74 1.22 -5.47
N ILE A 92 21.68 1.45 -6.25
CA ILE A 92 21.00 0.38 -6.99
C ILE A 92 21.91 -0.26 -8.05
N LYS A 93 22.78 0.51 -8.71
CA LYS A 93 23.77 -0.06 -9.65
C LYS A 93 24.86 -0.86 -8.94
N LEU A 94 25.23 -0.46 -7.73
CA LEU A 94 26.22 -1.17 -6.92
C LEU A 94 25.65 -2.43 -6.24
N TYR A 95 24.33 -2.50 -6.06
CA TYR A 95 23.68 -3.57 -5.32
C TYR A 95 24.08 -4.99 -5.79
N PRO A 96 24.04 -5.35 -7.09
CA PRO A 96 24.36 -6.71 -7.52
C PRO A 96 25.77 -7.15 -7.12
N TYR A 97 26.74 -6.23 -7.18
CA TYR A 97 28.14 -6.50 -6.82
C TYR A 97 28.33 -6.80 -5.33
N ILE A 98 27.44 -6.29 -4.47
CA ILE A 98 27.47 -6.54 -3.02
C ILE A 98 26.61 -7.76 -2.69
N TYR A 99 25.42 -7.85 -3.31
CA TYR A 99 24.42 -8.84 -2.96
C TYR A 99 24.77 -10.25 -3.45
N ILE A 100 25.23 -10.40 -4.70
CA ILE A 100 25.49 -11.72 -5.27
C ILE A 100 26.54 -12.50 -4.46
N PRO A 101 27.71 -11.91 -4.09
CA PRO A 101 28.69 -12.62 -3.27
C PRO A 101 28.16 -12.99 -1.88
N LEU A 102 27.37 -12.11 -1.26
CA LEU A 102 26.77 -12.38 0.05
C LEU A 102 25.74 -13.50 -0.04
N ALA A 103 24.87 -13.47 -1.05
CA ALA A 103 23.87 -14.50 -1.26
C ALA A 103 24.54 -15.87 -1.41
N GLN A 104 25.50 -15.95 -2.34
CA GLN A 104 26.22 -17.17 -2.66
C GLN A 104 27.07 -17.75 -1.51
N GLY A 105 27.34 -16.97 -0.47
CA GLY A 105 28.07 -17.44 0.71
C GLY A 105 27.23 -18.31 1.65
N ARG A 106 25.90 -18.14 1.65
CA ARG A 106 24.93 -18.88 2.49
C ARG A 106 23.55 -18.95 1.81
N ASP A 107 23.52 -19.55 0.61
CA ASP A 107 22.32 -19.66 -0.24
C ASP A 107 21.18 -20.48 0.39
N ASP A 108 21.46 -21.27 1.41
CA ASP A 108 20.55 -22.21 2.06
C ASP A 108 19.65 -21.58 3.14
N ASN A 109 19.87 -20.30 3.51
CA ASN A 109 19.10 -19.64 4.56
C ASN A 109 18.25 -18.45 4.05
N PRO A 110 16.94 -18.63 3.83
CA PRO A 110 16.04 -17.57 3.37
C PRO A 110 16.00 -16.34 4.28
N VAL A 111 16.15 -16.53 5.60
CA VAL A 111 16.15 -15.43 6.58
C VAL A 111 17.38 -14.54 6.39
N TYR A 112 18.53 -15.15 6.12
CA TYR A 112 19.78 -14.40 5.87
C TYR A 112 19.66 -13.50 4.64
N LEU A 113 19.16 -14.03 3.51
CA LEU A 113 18.94 -13.25 2.29
C LEU A 113 17.93 -12.11 2.51
N PHE A 114 16.85 -12.39 3.23
CA PHE A 114 15.85 -11.39 3.58
C PHE A 114 16.44 -10.25 4.42
N LEU A 115 17.25 -10.59 5.43
CA LEU A 115 17.91 -9.59 6.29
C LEU A 115 18.86 -8.69 5.49
N ILE A 116 19.67 -9.23 4.57
CA ILE A 116 20.56 -8.43 3.72
C ILE A 116 19.75 -7.42 2.90
N ARG A 117 18.66 -7.86 2.26
CA ARG A 117 17.81 -7.00 1.43
C ARG A 117 17.13 -5.91 2.27
N ILE A 118 16.66 -6.23 3.47
CA ILE A 118 16.12 -5.25 4.42
C ILE A 118 17.18 -4.23 4.82
N ILE A 119 18.38 -4.68 5.23
CA ILE A 119 19.46 -3.78 5.65
C ILE A 119 19.80 -2.81 4.53
N PHE A 120 19.98 -3.30 3.29
CA PHE A 120 20.21 -2.46 2.13
C PHE A 120 19.10 -1.42 1.95
N SER A 121 17.84 -1.84 2.06
CA SER A 121 16.69 -0.94 1.91
C SER A 121 16.62 0.13 3.00
N VAL A 122 16.95 -0.23 4.25
CA VAL A 122 17.04 0.71 5.37
C VAL A 122 18.12 1.75 5.09
N VAL A 123 19.33 1.33 4.72
CA VAL A 123 20.45 2.23 4.41
C VAL A 123 20.09 3.22 3.29
N VAL A 124 19.43 2.72 2.25
CA VAL A 124 19.11 3.50 1.06
C VAL A 124 17.94 4.47 1.28
N LEU A 125 16.93 4.08 2.08
CA LEU A 125 15.68 4.83 2.19
C LEU A 125 15.54 5.67 3.46
N ILE A 126 16.13 5.28 4.59
CA ILE A 126 15.79 5.88 5.88
C ILE A 126 16.08 7.38 5.93
N VAL A 127 17.20 7.81 5.35
CA VAL A 127 17.62 9.22 5.34
C VAL A 127 16.71 10.09 4.46
N PRO A 128 16.53 9.81 3.15
CA PRO A 128 15.66 10.65 2.32
C PRO A 128 14.23 10.71 2.85
N THR A 129 13.71 9.60 3.39
CA THR A 129 12.34 9.55 3.91
C THR A 129 12.20 10.26 5.26
N SER A 130 13.23 10.26 6.11
CA SER A 130 13.29 11.15 7.28
C SER A 130 13.31 12.63 6.90
N LEU A 131 14.01 13.02 5.83
CA LEU A 131 13.96 14.40 5.35
C LEU A 131 12.55 14.77 4.88
N MET A 132 11.88 13.88 4.14
CA MET A 132 10.48 14.05 3.73
C MET A 132 9.54 14.22 4.94
N GLY A 133 9.72 13.42 6.00
CA GLY A 133 8.90 13.50 7.22
C GLY A 133 9.01 14.83 7.94
N GLY A 134 10.15 15.51 7.83
CA GLY A 134 10.39 16.83 8.43
C GLY A 134 9.74 18.00 7.69
N THR A 135 9.31 17.82 6.44
CA THR A 135 8.80 18.91 5.59
C THR A 135 7.51 19.53 6.15
N LEU A 136 6.52 18.71 6.52
CA LEU A 136 5.22 19.17 7.01
C LEU A 136 5.32 19.92 8.35
N PRO A 137 6.03 19.42 9.39
CA PRO A 137 6.23 20.18 10.63
C PRO A 137 6.90 21.54 10.44
N VAL A 138 7.94 21.61 9.59
CA VAL A 138 8.67 22.85 9.31
C VAL A 138 7.79 23.87 8.60
N LEU A 139 7.04 23.44 7.58
CA LEU A 139 6.17 24.33 6.83
C LEU A 139 4.95 24.77 7.65
N SER A 140 4.40 23.87 8.48
CA SER A 140 3.34 24.19 9.43
C SER A 140 3.78 25.26 10.43
N LYS A 141 5.02 25.19 10.93
CA LYS A 141 5.58 26.23 11.81
C LYS A 141 5.76 27.57 11.10
N PHE A 142 6.13 27.56 9.82
CA PHE A 142 6.32 28.79 9.04
C PHE A 142 4.99 29.54 8.85
N ILE A 143 3.93 28.82 8.45
CA ILE A 143 2.62 29.41 8.16
C ILE A 143 1.80 29.66 9.44
N SER A 144 1.86 28.76 10.42
CA SER A 144 1.13 28.85 11.69
C SER A 144 2.08 29.10 12.86
N ARG A 145 2.20 30.36 13.29
CA ARG A 145 3.01 30.70 14.48
C ARG A 145 2.27 30.51 15.80
N HIS A 146 0.94 30.43 15.78
CA HIS A 146 0.13 30.19 16.98
C HIS A 146 -0.72 28.92 16.81
N PRO A 147 -0.85 28.08 17.86
CA PRO A 147 -1.74 26.91 17.85
C PRO A 147 -3.19 27.16 17.40
N TYR A 148 -3.75 28.36 17.62
CA TYR A 148 -5.14 28.69 17.26
C TYR A 148 -5.35 28.81 15.74
N ASP A 149 -4.32 29.20 14.99
CA ASP A 149 -4.38 29.33 13.52
C ASP A 149 -4.03 28.02 12.80
N LEU A 150 -3.59 27.00 13.56
CA LEU A 150 -3.06 25.75 12.99
C LEU A 150 -4.11 24.99 12.19
N ARG A 151 -5.38 25.01 12.61
CA ARG A 151 -6.45 24.23 11.97
C ARG A 151 -6.48 24.41 10.45
N ASN A 152 -6.69 25.64 10.00
CA ASN A 152 -6.91 25.90 8.57
C ASN A 152 -5.64 25.59 7.76
N HIS A 153 -4.49 26.06 8.25
CA HIS A 153 -3.24 25.92 7.52
C HIS A 153 -2.74 24.47 7.49
N LEU A 154 -2.83 23.73 8.59
CA LEU A 154 -2.48 22.31 8.62
C LEU A 154 -3.39 21.49 7.70
N SER A 155 -4.70 21.75 7.73
CA SER A 155 -5.69 21.13 6.84
C SER A 155 -5.36 21.34 5.36
N PHE A 156 -5.08 22.57 4.95
CA PHE A 156 -4.76 22.86 3.55
C PHE A 156 -3.37 22.38 3.17
N LEU A 157 -2.35 22.51 4.04
CA LEU A 157 -1.01 21.99 3.77
C LEU A 157 -1.05 20.48 3.53
N TYR A 158 -1.64 19.73 4.47
CA TYR A 158 -1.75 18.29 4.35
C TYR A 158 -2.62 17.88 3.15
N GLY A 159 -3.72 18.60 2.91
CA GLY A 159 -4.61 18.37 1.76
C GLY A 159 -3.91 18.59 0.41
N PHE A 160 -3.27 19.74 0.18
CA PHE A 160 -2.56 20.03 -1.07
C PHE A 160 -1.36 19.12 -1.31
N ASN A 161 -0.61 18.78 -0.26
CA ASN A 161 0.48 17.81 -0.38
C ASN A 161 -0.03 16.42 -0.74
N THR A 162 -1.14 15.99 -0.13
CA THR A 162 -1.76 14.68 -0.45
C THR A 162 -2.39 14.68 -1.86
N LEU A 163 -2.99 15.78 -2.33
CA LEU A 163 -3.43 15.90 -3.73
C LEU A 163 -2.25 15.88 -4.70
N GLY A 164 -1.15 16.53 -4.34
CA GLY A 164 0.10 16.47 -5.09
C GLY A 164 0.61 15.05 -5.20
N ALA A 165 0.61 14.33 -4.08
CA ALA A 165 0.93 12.91 -3.99
C ALA A 165 0.05 12.05 -4.92
N VAL A 166 -1.27 12.28 -4.98
CA VAL A 166 -2.17 11.62 -5.95
C VAL A 166 -1.72 11.91 -7.39
N ALA A 167 -1.47 13.18 -7.73
CA ALA A 167 -1.04 13.57 -9.06
C ALA A 167 0.30 12.92 -9.44
N GLY A 168 1.26 12.87 -8.50
CA GLY A 168 2.55 12.21 -8.68
C GLY A 168 2.43 10.70 -8.88
N ALA A 169 1.58 10.02 -8.10
CA ALA A 169 1.34 8.59 -8.24
C ALA A 169 0.70 8.24 -9.60
N ILE A 170 -0.32 9.00 -10.02
CA ILE A 170 -0.96 8.83 -11.34
C ILE A 170 0.04 9.12 -12.46
N ALA A 171 0.77 10.23 -12.38
CA ALA A 171 1.74 10.61 -13.39
C ALA A 171 2.86 9.55 -13.52
N ALA A 172 3.40 9.05 -12.41
CA ALA A 172 4.38 7.97 -12.42
C ALA A 172 3.79 6.68 -13.01
N GLY A 173 2.65 6.21 -12.50
CA GLY A 173 2.08 4.90 -12.83
C GLY A 173 1.47 4.80 -14.22
N PHE A 174 0.77 5.84 -14.70
CA PHE A 174 0.04 5.81 -15.98
C PHE A 174 0.81 6.45 -17.13
N PHE A 175 1.64 7.45 -16.87
CA PHE A 175 2.28 8.25 -17.91
C PHE A 175 3.79 8.02 -17.99
N PHE A 176 4.54 8.40 -16.95
CA PHE A 176 6.00 8.40 -17.04
C PHE A 176 6.58 7.00 -17.20
N LEU A 177 6.14 6.00 -16.43
CA LEU A 177 6.65 4.63 -16.56
C LEU A 177 6.23 3.92 -17.85
N ARG A 178 5.27 4.49 -18.59
CA ARG A 178 4.88 3.98 -19.91
C ARG A 178 5.82 4.47 -21.02
N PHE A 179 6.26 5.72 -20.93
CA PHE A 179 7.05 6.38 -21.99
C PHE A 179 8.54 6.49 -21.66
N TYR A 180 8.90 6.44 -20.38
CA TYR A 180 10.24 6.71 -19.89
C TYR A 180 10.72 5.62 -18.93
N SER A 181 12.04 5.54 -18.78
CA SER A 181 12.66 4.62 -17.82
C SER A 181 12.43 5.06 -16.37
N VAL A 182 12.65 4.13 -15.43
CA VAL A 182 12.64 4.42 -13.98
C VAL A 182 13.65 5.53 -13.64
N SER A 183 14.83 5.51 -14.27
CA SER A 183 15.87 6.53 -14.03
C SER A 183 15.46 7.90 -14.55
N THR A 184 14.90 7.98 -15.76
CA THR A 184 14.42 9.24 -16.34
C THR A 184 13.32 9.86 -15.48
N THR A 185 12.37 9.04 -15.02
CA THR A 185 11.29 9.49 -14.14
C THR A 185 11.83 9.96 -12.78
N MET A 186 12.89 9.32 -12.27
CA MET A 186 13.59 9.75 -11.06
C MET A 186 14.21 11.15 -11.23
N TYR A 187 14.85 11.42 -12.37
CA TYR A 187 15.44 12.74 -12.65
C TYR A 187 14.38 13.85 -12.70
N ILE A 188 13.18 13.57 -13.22
CA ILE A 188 12.06 14.53 -13.20
C ILE A 188 11.70 14.90 -11.75
N ALA A 189 11.54 13.91 -10.87
CA ALA A 189 11.26 14.16 -9.46
C ALA A 189 12.40 14.95 -8.77
N ILE A 190 13.66 14.63 -9.07
CA ILE A 190 14.84 15.35 -8.55
C ILE A 190 14.79 16.82 -8.96
N VAL A 191 14.54 17.12 -10.23
CA VAL A 191 14.44 18.51 -10.71
C VAL A 191 13.33 19.26 -9.98
N ILE A 192 12.18 18.63 -9.73
CA ILE A 192 11.08 19.23 -8.97
C ILE A 192 11.54 19.63 -7.57
N ASN A 193 12.20 18.73 -6.81
CA ASN A 193 12.69 19.06 -5.47
C ASN A 193 13.77 20.14 -5.50
N LEU A 194 14.68 20.13 -6.48
CA LEU A 194 15.70 21.16 -6.62
C LEU A 194 15.08 22.54 -6.83
N LEU A 195 14.10 22.64 -7.74
CA LEU A 195 13.38 23.90 -8.00
C LEU A 195 12.66 24.41 -6.75
N ILE A 196 11.95 23.53 -6.04
CA ILE A 196 11.28 23.88 -4.77
C ILE A 196 12.30 24.33 -3.72
N GLY A 197 13.42 23.62 -3.61
CA GLY A 197 14.51 23.91 -2.68
C GLY A 197 15.09 25.31 -2.87
N PHE A 198 15.51 25.62 -4.10
CA PHE A 198 16.03 26.95 -4.44
C PHE A 198 14.97 28.05 -4.26
N ALA A 199 13.74 27.83 -4.74
CA ALA A 199 12.66 28.81 -4.59
C ALA A 199 12.37 29.12 -3.11
N SER A 200 12.36 28.11 -2.25
CA SER A 200 12.10 28.27 -0.81
C SER A 200 13.20 29.07 -0.10
N ILE A 201 14.47 28.84 -0.47
CA ILE A 201 15.62 29.56 0.09
C ILE A 201 15.56 31.05 -0.31
N LEU A 202 15.26 31.34 -1.57
CA LEU A 202 15.17 32.69 -2.12
C LEU A 202 13.96 33.46 -1.56
N LEU A 203 12.83 32.78 -1.33
CA LEU A 203 11.61 33.40 -0.85
C LEU A 203 11.60 33.66 0.66
N GLN A 204 12.47 33.03 1.45
CA GLN A 204 12.47 33.12 2.93
C GLN A 204 12.36 34.54 3.47
N ASP A 205 13.20 35.47 2.98
CA ASP A 205 13.29 36.80 3.58
C ASP A 205 12.07 37.66 3.18
N ARG A 206 11.66 37.66 1.90
CA ARG A 206 10.43 38.32 1.41
C ARG A 206 9.17 37.76 2.08
N ALA A 207 9.09 36.43 2.21
CA ALA A 207 7.93 35.76 2.75
C ALA A 207 7.76 36.02 4.26
N ALA A 208 8.87 36.04 5.00
CA ALA A 208 8.85 36.37 6.42
C ALA A 208 8.41 37.82 6.67
N GLU A 209 8.85 38.76 5.83
CA GLU A 209 8.46 40.17 5.93
C GLU A 209 6.95 40.38 5.71
N ILE A 210 6.40 39.81 4.64
CA ILE A 210 4.96 39.92 4.31
C ILE A 210 4.09 39.33 5.43
N LEU A 211 4.47 38.16 5.96
CA LEU A 211 3.73 37.53 7.07
C LEU A 211 3.87 38.31 8.40
N ASN A 212 4.97 39.03 8.60
CA ASN A 212 5.18 39.86 9.79
C ASN A 212 4.43 41.21 9.71
N ASN A 213 4.38 41.86 8.54
CA ASN A 213 3.76 43.18 8.35
C ASN A 213 2.24 43.13 8.50
N ASP A 214 1.60 42.13 7.91
CA ASP A 214 0.14 41.91 8.01
C ASP A 214 -0.31 41.66 9.46
N ARG A 215 0.60 41.13 10.28
CA ARG A 215 0.38 40.88 11.71
C ARG A 215 0.49 42.16 12.55
N LYS A 216 1.39 43.08 12.19
CA LYS A 216 1.44 44.40 12.84
C LYS A 216 0.11 45.13 12.62
N GLU A 217 -0.47 45.06 11.43
CA GLU A 217 -1.79 45.63 11.15
C GLU A 217 -2.93 44.94 11.92
N SER A 218 -2.93 43.60 12.03
CA SER A 218 -3.98 42.86 12.76
C SER A 218 -3.91 43.06 14.28
N ILE A 219 -2.71 43.16 14.86
CA ILE A 219 -2.53 43.44 16.30
C ILE A 219 -2.89 44.90 16.63
N VAL A 220 -2.64 45.84 15.73
CA VAL A 220 -3.05 47.25 15.89
C VAL A 220 -4.59 47.37 15.87
N LYS A 221 -5.30 46.60 15.03
CA LYS A 221 -6.77 46.53 15.04
C LYS A 221 -7.37 45.81 16.26
N SER A 222 -6.62 44.92 16.91
CA SER A 222 -7.08 44.15 18.09
C SER A 222 -6.85 44.84 19.44
N LYS A 223 -6.12 45.96 19.49
CA LYS A 223 -5.78 46.66 20.74
C LYS A 223 -6.95 47.39 21.41
N THR A 224 -8.12 47.52 20.78
CA THR A 224 -9.36 48.03 21.38
C THR A 224 -10.15 46.99 22.19
N GLY A 225 -9.75 45.71 22.20
CA GLY A 225 -10.44 44.62 22.95
C GLY A 225 -9.64 44.07 24.13
N LYS A 226 -8.87 44.91 24.82
CA LYS A 226 -7.82 44.48 25.75
C LYS A 226 -8.32 44.31 27.20
N GLU A 227 -9.36 43.51 27.42
CA GLU A 227 -9.82 43.14 28.78
C GLU A 227 -9.94 41.64 29.08
N ILE A 228 -9.78 40.75 28.09
CA ILE A 228 -10.06 39.30 28.30
C ILE A 228 -8.84 38.49 28.78
N SER A 229 -7.64 39.07 28.83
CA SER A 229 -6.38 38.28 28.98
C SER A 229 -5.90 38.05 30.42
N ARG A 230 -6.64 38.45 31.46
CA ARG A 230 -6.22 38.29 32.88
C ARG A 230 -6.93 37.18 33.67
N SER A 231 -7.94 36.51 33.13
CA SER A 231 -8.67 35.45 33.87
C SER A 231 -8.22 34.00 33.63
N PHE A 232 -7.25 33.75 32.73
CA PHE A 232 -6.92 32.39 32.28
C PHE A 232 -5.75 31.68 33.01
N THR A 233 -5.10 32.31 33.99
CA THR A 233 -3.86 31.80 34.59
C THR A 233 -4.04 30.92 35.83
N SER A 234 -5.24 30.74 36.40
CA SER A 234 -5.42 29.99 37.66
C SER A 234 -5.94 28.55 37.52
N GLU A 235 -6.51 28.12 36.40
CA GLU A 235 -7.16 26.78 36.30
C GLU A 235 -6.31 25.63 35.75
N THR A 236 -5.05 25.87 35.36
CA THR A 236 -4.29 24.89 34.55
C THR A 236 -3.59 23.77 35.33
N LYS A 237 -3.64 23.74 36.67
CA LYS A 237 -2.91 22.75 37.47
C LYS A 237 -3.63 21.42 37.72
N ASN A 238 -4.92 21.29 37.38
CA ASN A 238 -5.71 20.10 37.76
C ASN A 238 -6.53 19.45 36.61
N LYS A 239 -6.16 19.67 35.34
CA LYS A 239 -6.86 19.02 34.21
C LYS A 239 -6.38 17.57 34.05
N ASN A 240 -7.31 16.61 34.08
CA ASN A 240 -7.04 15.22 33.72
C ASN A 240 -6.51 15.14 32.27
N LEU A 241 -5.24 14.77 32.11
CA LEU A 241 -4.52 14.74 30.83
C LEU A 241 -4.83 13.50 29.98
N PHE A 242 -5.54 12.54 30.56
CA PHE A 242 -5.80 11.25 29.95
C PHE A 242 -6.50 11.34 28.58
N PRO A 243 -7.59 12.12 28.39
CA PRO A 243 -8.27 12.22 27.09
C PRO A 243 -7.39 12.78 25.97
N PHE A 244 -6.48 13.71 26.29
CA PHE A 244 -5.56 14.30 25.31
C PHE A 244 -4.49 13.32 24.86
N ARG A 245 -3.96 12.51 25.79
CA ARG A 245 -3.03 11.41 25.46
C ARG A 245 -3.73 10.34 24.62
N LEU A 246 -5.00 10.05 24.89
CA LEU A 246 -5.80 9.11 24.10
C LEU A 246 -5.99 9.56 22.66
N VAL A 247 -6.07 10.87 22.36
CA VAL A 247 -6.10 11.34 20.97
C VAL A 247 -4.79 11.03 20.23
N LEU A 248 -3.65 11.15 20.91
CA LEU A 248 -2.34 10.81 20.32
C LEU A 248 -2.19 9.30 20.06
N TRP A 249 -2.65 8.45 20.99
CA TRP A 249 -2.75 7.02 20.72
C TRP A 249 -3.79 6.71 19.64
N GLY A 250 -4.89 7.45 19.63
CA GLY A 250 -6.00 7.29 18.71
C GLY A 250 -5.65 7.61 17.27
N ILE A 251 -4.78 8.60 17.03
CA ILE A 251 -4.27 8.82 15.66
C ILE A 251 -3.33 7.69 15.24
N GLY A 252 -2.58 7.08 16.17
CA GLY A 252 -1.83 5.85 15.88
C GLY A 252 -2.73 4.67 15.52
N VAL A 253 -3.80 4.43 16.30
CA VAL A 253 -4.81 3.41 15.97
C VAL A 253 -5.51 3.72 14.63
N SER A 254 -5.83 4.98 14.37
CA SER A 254 -6.39 5.42 13.10
C SER A 254 -5.45 5.13 11.94
N GLY A 255 -4.14 5.38 12.09
CA GLY A 255 -3.12 5.05 11.09
C GLY A 255 -2.98 3.54 10.88
N PHE A 256 -2.99 2.76 11.97
CA PHE A 256 -3.00 1.30 11.93
C PHE A 256 -4.17 0.76 11.12
N CYS A 257 -5.39 1.22 11.42
CA CYS A 257 -6.56 0.79 10.69
C CYS A 257 -6.58 1.32 9.25
N ALA A 258 -6.16 2.56 9.00
CA ALA A 258 -6.13 3.14 7.66
C ALA A 258 -5.30 2.30 6.69
N LEU A 259 -4.06 1.97 7.07
CA LEU A 259 -3.19 1.14 6.23
C LEU A 259 -3.59 -0.34 6.27
N GLY A 260 -4.14 -0.82 7.38
CA GLY A 260 -4.73 -2.15 7.47
C GLY A 260 -5.86 -2.34 6.44
N TYR A 261 -6.79 -1.38 6.37
CA TYR A 261 -7.86 -1.37 5.37
C TYR A 261 -7.33 -1.22 3.96
N GLU A 262 -6.37 -0.33 3.71
CA GLU A 262 -5.77 -0.19 2.38
C GLU A 262 -5.18 -1.52 1.88
N VAL A 263 -4.42 -2.22 2.72
CA VAL A 263 -3.86 -3.54 2.37
C VAL A 263 -4.96 -4.57 2.12
N LEU A 264 -5.96 -4.67 3.00
CA LEU A 264 -7.04 -5.66 2.85
C LEU A 264 -7.96 -5.38 1.65
N TRP A 265 -8.30 -4.12 1.42
CA TRP A 265 -9.09 -3.70 0.25
C TRP A 265 -8.31 -3.90 -1.05
N THR A 266 -7.03 -3.57 -1.08
CA THR A 266 -6.21 -3.81 -2.27
C THR A 266 -6.08 -5.30 -2.59
N ARG A 267 -6.12 -6.18 -1.57
CA ARG A 267 -6.14 -7.63 -1.74
C ARG A 267 -7.43 -8.14 -2.36
N ILE A 268 -8.59 -7.77 -1.81
CA ILE A 268 -9.87 -8.26 -2.34
C ILE A 268 -10.21 -7.65 -3.71
N LEU A 269 -9.91 -6.37 -3.91
CA LEU A 269 -10.18 -5.69 -5.19
C LEU A 269 -9.29 -6.20 -6.33
N ALA A 270 -8.13 -6.78 -6.03
CA ALA A 270 -7.25 -7.39 -7.03
C ALA A 270 -7.93 -8.53 -7.82
N ILE A 271 -8.93 -9.20 -7.25
CA ILE A 271 -9.74 -10.23 -7.92
C ILE A 271 -10.40 -9.67 -9.19
N VAL A 272 -10.94 -8.45 -9.08
CA VAL A 272 -11.65 -7.79 -10.18
C VAL A 272 -10.70 -6.97 -11.04
N PHE A 273 -9.82 -6.21 -10.40
CA PHE A 273 -8.98 -5.22 -11.09
C PHE A 273 -7.91 -5.92 -11.94
N GLY A 274 -7.63 -7.19 -11.62
CA GLY A 274 -6.42 -7.89 -12.01
C GLY A 274 -5.22 -7.33 -11.25
N ALA A 275 -4.22 -8.17 -10.99
CA ALA A 275 -3.00 -7.77 -10.30
C ALA A 275 -2.08 -6.92 -11.20
N SER A 276 -2.58 -5.82 -11.77
CA SER A 276 -1.84 -4.93 -12.67
C SER A 276 -1.20 -3.75 -11.92
N VAL A 277 -0.25 -3.08 -12.58
CA VAL A 277 0.34 -1.83 -12.09
C VAL A 277 -0.69 -0.69 -12.06
N TYR A 278 -1.65 -0.71 -12.99
CA TYR A 278 -2.73 0.28 -13.06
C TYR A 278 -3.71 0.14 -11.89
N GLY A 279 -4.13 -1.09 -11.56
CA GLY A 279 -5.09 -1.34 -10.48
C GLY A 279 -4.64 -0.75 -9.14
N PHE A 280 -3.37 -0.90 -8.80
CA PHE A 280 -2.82 -0.34 -7.57
C PHE A 280 -2.68 1.17 -7.58
N THR A 281 -2.25 1.74 -8.71
CA THR A 281 -2.18 3.19 -8.86
C THR A 281 -3.58 3.80 -8.69
N THR A 282 -4.62 3.15 -9.22
CA THR A 282 -6.02 3.55 -9.05
C THR A 282 -6.49 3.47 -7.59
N MET A 283 -6.21 2.37 -6.89
CA MET A 283 -6.61 2.22 -5.47
C MET A 283 -5.90 3.24 -4.57
N LEU A 284 -4.59 3.42 -4.75
CA LEU A 284 -3.80 4.42 -4.03
C LEU A 284 -4.33 5.84 -4.30
N ALA A 285 -4.63 6.16 -5.57
CA ALA A 285 -5.20 7.45 -5.94
C ALA A 285 -6.57 7.69 -5.29
N ALA A 286 -7.47 6.70 -5.28
CA ALA A 286 -8.78 6.82 -4.66
C ALA A 286 -8.67 7.07 -3.14
N PHE A 287 -7.83 6.28 -2.46
CA PHE A 287 -7.62 6.39 -1.02
C PHE A 287 -6.99 7.74 -0.63
N LEU A 288 -5.90 8.13 -1.29
CA LEU A 288 -5.24 9.42 -1.03
C LEU A 288 -6.12 10.62 -1.39
N THR A 289 -6.93 10.52 -2.45
CA THR A 289 -7.89 11.59 -2.79
C THR A 289 -8.91 11.78 -1.67
N GLY A 290 -9.43 10.70 -1.10
CA GLY A 290 -10.29 10.75 0.09
C GLY A 290 -9.60 11.51 1.23
N ILE A 291 -8.39 11.10 1.62
CA ILE A 291 -7.61 11.75 2.69
C ILE A 291 -7.41 13.24 2.40
N ALA A 292 -7.04 13.59 1.18
CA ALA A 292 -6.74 14.96 0.79
C ALA A 292 -7.97 15.86 0.86
N VAL A 293 -9.10 15.40 0.32
CA VAL A 293 -10.38 16.11 0.33
C VAL A 293 -10.91 16.22 1.77
N GLY A 294 -10.80 15.16 2.57
CA GLY A 294 -11.17 15.16 3.99
C GLY A 294 -10.39 16.17 4.81
N SER A 295 -9.07 16.23 4.62
CA SER A 295 -8.21 17.19 5.30
C SER A 295 -8.59 18.64 4.96
N ALA A 296 -8.80 18.93 3.68
CA ALA A 296 -9.24 20.25 3.22
C ALA A 296 -10.64 20.61 3.77
N ALA A 297 -11.57 19.64 3.78
CA ALA A 297 -12.92 19.84 4.32
C ALA A 297 -12.90 20.25 5.80
N TYR A 298 -12.05 19.64 6.64
CA TYR A 298 -11.90 20.05 8.05
C TYR A 298 -11.48 21.52 8.23
N GLY A 299 -10.70 22.07 7.30
CA GLY A 299 -10.31 23.49 7.30
C GLY A 299 -11.44 24.45 6.92
N VAL A 300 -12.43 23.98 6.17
CA VAL A 300 -13.54 24.79 5.62
C VAL A 300 -14.81 24.69 6.47
N LEU A 301 -15.15 23.49 6.97
CA LEU A 301 -16.38 23.17 7.69
C LEU A 301 -16.76 24.18 8.80
N PRO A 302 -15.84 24.64 9.68
CA PRO A 302 -16.21 25.56 10.75
C PRO A 302 -16.63 26.95 10.25
N LYS A 303 -16.12 27.38 9.08
CA LYS A 303 -16.52 28.66 8.45
C LYS A 303 -17.90 28.56 7.82
N VAL A 304 -18.19 27.41 7.19
CA VAL A 304 -19.48 27.14 6.54
C VAL A 304 -20.60 26.98 7.56
N PHE A 305 -20.34 26.28 8.66
CA PHE A 305 -21.33 25.98 9.70
C PHE A 305 -21.29 26.95 10.91
N ASN A 306 -20.52 28.05 10.82
CA ASN A 306 -20.36 29.06 11.87
C ASN A 306 -20.03 28.49 13.27
N ILE A 307 -19.27 27.39 13.32
CA ILE A 307 -18.95 26.68 14.56
C ILE A 307 -17.76 27.38 15.24
N ASN A 308 -18.06 28.32 16.13
CA ASN A 308 -17.07 29.10 16.90
C ASN A 308 -16.82 28.56 18.32
N GLY A 309 -16.89 27.24 18.51
CA GLY A 309 -16.56 26.59 19.79
C GLY A 309 -15.09 26.19 19.88
N ASN A 310 -14.27 26.92 20.65
CA ASN A 310 -12.89 26.54 20.99
C ASN A 310 -12.82 25.56 22.18
N ASN A 311 -13.87 24.77 22.41
CA ASN A 311 -13.89 23.82 23.51
C ASN A 311 -13.03 22.59 23.20
N GLU A 312 -11.92 22.45 23.94
CA GLU A 312 -10.96 21.35 23.82
C GLU A 312 -11.66 19.98 24.00
N ARG A 313 -12.59 19.88 24.97
CA ARG A 313 -13.34 18.64 25.25
C ARG A 313 -14.23 18.22 24.08
N VAL A 314 -14.88 19.18 23.42
CA VAL A 314 -15.69 18.92 22.24
C VAL A 314 -14.82 18.43 21.09
N SER A 315 -13.63 18.99 20.90
CA SER A 315 -12.69 18.54 19.86
C SER A 315 -12.25 17.09 20.07
N VAL A 316 -12.01 16.68 21.33
CA VAL A 316 -11.71 15.27 21.67
C VAL A 316 -12.89 14.35 21.36
N VAL A 317 -14.12 14.74 21.73
CA VAL A 317 -15.33 13.96 21.39
C VAL A 317 -15.51 13.86 19.88
N CYS A 318 -15.35 14.96 19.14
CA CYS A 318 -15.39 14.96 17.68
C CYS A 318 -14.37 14.00 17.08
N PHE A 319 -13.15 13.91 17.64
CA PHE A 319 -12.15 12.95 17.19
C PHE A 319 -12.62 11.51 17.41
N GLY A 320 -13.21 11.20 18.58
CA GLY A 320 -13.80 9.89 18.84
C GLY A 320 -14.96 9.55 17.87
N ILE A 321 -15.83 10.51 17.58
CA ILE A 321 -16.92 10.36 16.59
C ILE A 321 -16.36 10.07 15.19
N VAL A 322 -15.31 10.79 14.77
CA VAL A 322 -14.66 10.54 13.46
C VAL A 322 -14.13 9.12 13.38
N GLN A 323 -13.51 8.58 14.44
CA GLN A 323 -13.06 7.17 14.48
C GLN A 323 -14.23 6.17 14.36
N ILE A 324 -15.35 6.44 15.03
CA ILE A 324 -16.56 5.61 14.91
C ILE A 324 -17.11 5.64 13.47
N ILE A 325 -17.17 6.83 12.85
CA ILE A 325 -17.64 6.98 11.47
C ILE A 325 -16.72 6.22 10.50
N ILE A 326 -15.40 6.26 10.70
CA ILE A 326 -14.45 5.45 9.91
C ILE A 326 -14.80 3.97 10.01
N GLY A 327 -15.05 3.46 11.22
CA GLY A 327 -15.45 2.07 11.44
C GLY A 327 -16.78 1.71 10.78
N ILE A 328 -17.83 2.53 10.93
CA ILE A 328 -19.16 2.29 10.34
C ILE A 328 -19.09 2.34 8.81
N THR A 329 -18.43 3.34 8.24
CA THR A 329 -18.29 3.45 6.78
C THR A 329 -17.47 2.30 6.22
N SER A 330 -16.45 1.83 6.94
CA SER A 330 -15.70 0.63 6.55
C SER A 330 -16.54 -0.65 6.64
N LEU A 331 -17.44 -0.76 7.62
CA LEU A 331 -18.41 -1.86 7.69
C LEU A 331 -19.37 -1.87 6.50
N ILE A 332 -19.90 -0.71 6.13
CA ILE A 332 -20.73 -0.56 4.94
C ILE A 332 -19.97 -1.05 3.71
N VAL A 333 -18.73 -0.59 3.53
CA VAL A 333 -17.86 -1.04 2.42
C VAL A 333 -17.67 -2.55 2.43
N THR A 334 -17.38 -3.16 3.58
CA THR A 334 -17.25 -4.63 3.71
C THR A 334 -18.52 -5.37 3.30
N VAL A 335 -19.71 -4.85 3.65
CA VAL A 335 -20.99 -5.42 3.22
C VAL A 335 -21.16 -5.31 1.69
N TYR A 336 -20.81 -4.18 1.09
CA TYR A 336 -20.88 -4.01 -0.37
C TYR A 336 -19.85 -4.85 -1.14
N ILE A 337 -18.69 -5.14 -0.54
CA ILE A 337 -17.65 -6.00 -1.13
C ILE A 337 -18.16 -7.44 -1.32
N ARG A 338 -19.14 -7.92 -0.54
CA ARG A 338 -19.77 -9.22 -0.76
C ARG A 338 -20.21 -9.42 -2.21
N ASP A 339 -20.76 -8.37 -2.80
CA ASP A 339 -21.32 -8.36 -4.16
C ASP A 339 -20.32 -7.76 -5.18
N LEU A 340 -19.02 -7.72 -4.84
CA LEU A 340 -17.94 -7.10 -5.63
C LEU A 340 -17.91 -7.57 -7.09
N PRO A 341 -17.96 -8.88 -7.40
CA PRO A 341 -17.93 -9.32 -8.79
C PRO A 341 -19.10 -8.78 -9.61
N LEU A 342 -20.32 -8.78 -9.06
CA LEU A 342 -21.51 -8.24 -9.70
C LEU A 342 -21.40 -6.72 -9.91
N ASN A 343 -20.98 -5.99 -8.88
CA ASN A 343 -20.79 -4.55 -8.95
C ASN A 343 -19.77 -4.14 -10.03
N SER A 344 -18.73 -4.96 -10.22
CA SER A 344 -17.77 -4.76 -11.30
C SER A 344 -18.40 -4.86 -12.67
N MET A 345 -19.24 -5.86 -12.88
CA MET A 345 -19.87 -6.10 -14.18
C MET A 345 -20.87 -5.01 -14.53
N LEU A 346 -21.71 -4.60 -13.57
CA LEU A 346 -22.64 -3.48 -13.73
C LEU A 346 -21.92 -2.19 -14.17
N LEU A 347 -20.74 -1.91 -13.60
CA LEU A 347 -19.94 -0.76 -13.98
C LEU A 347 -19.27 -0.94 -15.36
N GLN A 348 -18.85 -2.15 -15.73
CA GLN A 348 -18.32 -2.43 -17.06
C GLN A 348 -19.40 -2.23 -18.13
N ASP A 349 -20.61 -2.77 -17.92
CA ASP A 349 -21.75 -2.60 -18.83
C ASP A 349 -22.16 -1.13 -18.96
N TYR A 350 -22.13 -0.38 -17.84
CA TYR A 350 -22.40 1.06 -17.86
C TYR A 350 -21.39 1.80 -18.73
N PHE A 351 -20.09 1.56 -18.55
CA PHE A 351 -19.04 2.26 -19.30
C PHE A 351 -18.90 1.80 -20.75
N GLN A 352 -19.30 0.57 -21.06
CA GLN A 352 -19.34 0.06 -22.44
C GLN A 352 -20.31 0.84 -23.33
N ARG A 353 -21.31 1.52 -22.74
CA ARG A 353 -22.20 2.46 -23.46
C ARG A 353 -21.47 3.69 -23.99
N PHE A 354 -20.37 4.09 -23.36
CA PHE A 354 -19.58 5.27 -23.73
C PHE A 354 -18.35 4.92 -24.57
N TRP A 355 -17.71 3.78 -24.31
CA TRP A 355 -16.49 3.36 -25.00
C TRP A 355 -16.56 1.91 -25.45
N LYS A 356 -16.11 1.65 -26.69
CA LYS A 356 -15.96 0.29 -27.23
C LYS A 356 -14.61 -0.35 -26.89
N GLU A 357 -13.61 0.45 -26.53
CA GLU A 357 -12.27 -0.04 -26.17
C GLU A 357 -12.28 -0.70 -24.78
N PHE A 358 -12.04 -2.01 -24.73
CA PHE A 358 -12.03 -2.82 -23.51
C PHE A 358 -11.13 -2.25 -22.40
N PHE A 359 -9.95 -1.75 -22.76
CA PHE A 359 -9.00 -1.17 -21.81
C PHE A 359 -9.55 0.07 -21.10
N LYS A 360 -10.22 0.97 -21.84
CA LYS A 360 -10.82 2.19 -21.28
C LYS A 360 -11.98 1.83 -20.36
N VAL A 361 -12.87 0.94 -20.80
CA VAL A 361 -13.99 0.45 -19.98
C VAL A 361 -13.46 -0.11 -18.66
N LYS A 362 -12.51 -1.04 -18.71
CA LYS A 362 -11.95 -1.67 -17.51
C LYS A 362 -11.29 -0.68 -16.55
N ILE A 363 -10.53 0.29 -17.05
CA ILE A 363 -9.88 1.31 -16.19
C ILE A 363 -10.92 2.19 -15.51
N TRP A 364 -11.91 2.69 -16.25
CA TRP A 364 -12.93 3.57 -15.68
C TRP A 364 -13.84 2.83 -14.70
N SER A 365 -14.21 1.57 -14.98
CA SER A 365 -14.92 0.71 -14.02
C SER A 365 -14.10 0.51 -12.74
N ASN A 366 -12.80 0.20 -12.85
CA ASN A 366 -11.91 0.04 -11.70
C ASN A 366 -11.76 1.35 -10.91
N PHE A 367 -11.67 2.50 -11.59
CA PHE A 367 -11.61 3.81 -10.95
C PHE A 367 -12.88 4.10 -10.15
N SER A 368 -14.05 3.87 -10.74
CA SER A 368 -15.34 4.03 -10.07
C SER A 368 -15.49 3.11 -8.86
N LEU A 369 -15.13 1.82 -8.98
CA LEU A 369 -15.15 0.89 -7.85
C LEU A 369 -14.23 1.32 -6.71
N ALA A 370 -12.99 1.72 -7.04
CA ALA A 370 -12.02 2.15 -6.04
C ALA A 370 -12.52 3.38 -5.28
N PHE A 371 -13.06 4.37 -5.98
CA PHE A 371 -13.64 5.56 -5.34
C PHE A 371 -14.89 5.22 -4.53
N LEU A 372 -15.78 4.37 -5.05
CA LEU A 372 -16.99 3.96 -4.35
C LEU A 372 -16.68 3.31 -3.00
N TYR A 373 -15.66 2.45 -2.95
CA TYR A 373 -15.33 1.70 -1.74
C TYR A 373 -14.35 2.40 -0.82
N MET A 374 -13.37 3.13 -1.35
CA MET A 374 -12.27 3.65 -0.53
C MET A 374 -12.46 5.11 -0.14
N PHE A 375 -13.19 5.91 -0.93
CA PHE A 375 -13.21 7.37 -0.76
C PHE A 375 -13.85 7.80 0.57
N VAL A 376 -15.00 7.22 0.94
CA VAL A 376 -15.77 7.69 2.11
C VAL A 376 -15.02 7.42 3.43
N PRO A 377 -14.53 6.21 3.73
CA PRO A 377 -13.71 6.00 4.93
C PRO A 377 -12.43 6.86 4.92
N ALA A 378 -11.76 6.94 3.77
CA ALA A 378 -10.53 7.72 3.63
C ALA A 378 -10.74 9.23 3.83
N PHE A 379 -11.90 9.76 3.44
CA PHE A 379 -12.30 11.14 3.72
C PHE A 379 -12.33 11.43 5.22
N PHE A 380 -12.90 10.55 6.03
CA PHE A 380 -12.90 10.73 7.48
C PHE A 380 -11.52 10.51 8.11
N MET A 381 -10.69 9.61 7.56
CA MET A 381 -9.28 9.50 7.94
C MET A 381 -8.52 10.80 7.66
N GLY A 382 -8.81 11.47 6.55
CA GLY A 382 -8.29 12.78 6.20
C GLY A 382 -8.66 13.90 7.19
N ILE A 383 -9.84 13.81 7.81
CA ILE A 383 -10.27 14.73 8.87
C ILE A 383 -9.53 14.46 10.19
N ALA A 384 -9.26 13.19 10.50
CA ALA A 384 -8.69 12.77 11.78
C ALA A 384 -7.31 13.41 12.04
N PHE A 385 -6.43 13.46 11.04
CA PHE A 385 -5.07 13.99 11.17
C PHE A 385 -5.01 15.48 11.59
N PRO A 386 -5.59 16.44 10.84
CA PRO A 386 -5.54 17.85 11.23
C PRO A 386 -6.33 18.14 12.52
N LEU A 387 -7.36 17.35 12.82
CA LEU A 387 -8.09 17.42 14.09
C LEU A 387 -7.20 17.03 15.29
N ALA A 388 -6.47 15.90 15.19
CA ALA A 388 -5.50 15.49 16.20
C ALA A 388 -4.36 16.52 16.35
N GLY A 389 -3.85 17.03 15.22
CA GLY A 389 -2.83 18.09 15.18
C GLY A 389 -3.29 19.35 15.92
N LYS A 390 -4.52 19.82 15.69
CA LYS A 390 -5.10 20.95 16.42
C LYS A 390 -5.15 20.69 17.92
N ILE A 391 -5.72 19.56 18.35
CA ILE A 391 -5.89 19.21 19.77
C ILE A 391 -4.53 19.17 20.47
N HIS A 392 -3.56 18.51 19.85
CA HIS A 392 -2.23 18.33 20.44
C HIS A 392 -1.41 19.62 20.47
N ALA A 393 -1.53 20.47 19.45
CA ALA A 393 -0.85 21.77 19.42
C ALA A 393 -1.37 22.74 20.49
N HIS A 394 -2.68 22.74 20.75
CA HIS A 394 -3.26 23.51 21.85
C HIS A 394 -2.73 23.02 23.20
N TYR A 395 -2.64 21.71 23.37
CA TYR A 395 -2.12 21.08 24.59
C TYR A 395 -0.64 21.38 24.83
N ARG A 396 0.23 21.19 23.82
CA ARG A 396 1.68 21.39 23.91
C ARG A 396 2.12 22.85 23.82
N LYS A 397 1.22 23.77 23.42
CA LYS A 397 1.52 25.17 23.08
C LYS A 397 2.65 25.33 22.04
N MET A 398 2.82 24.31 21.20
CA MET A 398 3.85 24.19 20.19
C MET A 398 3.19 23.73 18.89
N VAL A 399 3.71 24.17 17.74
CA VAL A 399 3.12 23.83 16.43
C VAL A 399 3.94 22.75 15.75
N GLY A 400 5.25 22.98 15.57
CA GLY A 400 6.12 22.05 14.87
C GLY A 400 6.21 20.69 15.57
N GLY A 401 6.49 20.70 16.88
CA GLY A 401 6.60 19.49 17.68
C GLY A 401 5.28 18.73 17.79
N ALA A 402 4.14 19.44 17.84
CA ALA A 402 2.83 18.78 17.92
C ALA A 402 2.45 18.11 16.60
N VAL A 403 2.63 18.78 15.46
CA VAL A 403 2.42 18.18 14.13
C VAL A 403 3.37 17.00 13.91
N GLY A 404 4.63 17.14 14.32
CA GLY A 404 5.63 16.08 14.25
C GLY A 404 5.29 14.85 15.08
N GLU A 405 4.83 15.03 16.32
CA GLU A 405 4.40 13.92 17.19
C GLU A 405 3.14 13.22 16.64
N VAL A 406 2.14 13.98 16.18
CA VAL A 406 0.92 13.41 15.57
C VAL A 406 1.26 12.62 14.30
N LEU A 407 2.14 13.16 13.44
CA LEU A 407 2.64 12.45 12.26
C LEU A 407 3.37 11.17 12.65
N ALA A 408 4.29 11.23 13.62
CA ALA A 408 5.05 10.06 14.06
C ALA A 408 4.16 8.94 14.61
N TYR A 409 3.17 9.25 15.45
CA TYR A 409 2.25 8.25 15.98
C TYR A 409 1.34 7.66 14.89
N ASN A 410 0.78 8.51 14.03
CA ASN A 410 -0.04 8.07 12.89
C ASN A 410 0.75 7.11 11.99
N THR A 411 1.98 7.49 11.65
CA THR A 411 2.84 6.72 10.75
C THR A 411 3.37 5.45 11.41
N ALA A 412 3.70 5.47 12.70
CA ALA A 412 4.07 4.25 13.44
C ALA A 412 2.90 3.24 13.48
N GLY A 413 1.69 3.73 13.73
CA GLY A 413 0.47 2.94 13.61
C GLY A 413 0.30 2.37 12.21
N ALA A 414 0.43 3.21 11.17
CA ALA A 414 0.34 2.81 9.77
C ALA A 414 1.33 1.70 9.37
N ILE A 415 2.58 1.75 9.86
CA ILE A 415 3.59 0.70 9.66
C ILE A 415 3.11 -0.61 10.26
N LEU A 416 2.67 -0.58 11.52
CA LEU A 416 2.14 -1.76 12.20
C LEU A 416 0.88 -2.29 11.50
N GLY A 417 0.05 -1.39 10.99
CA GLY A 417 -1.18 -1.70 10.26
C GLY A 417 -0.89 -2.47 8.99
N ALA A 418 -0.05 -1.92 8.13
CA ALA A 418 0.34 -2.55 6.87
C ALA A 418 1.08 -3.88 7.07
N ALA A 419 1.97 -3.95 8.07
CA ALA A 419 2.73 -5.15 8.37
C ALA A 419 1.84 -6.25 8.98
N LEU A 420 1.05 -5.94 10.01
CA LEU A 420 0.22 -6.93 10.68
C LEU A 420 -0.94 -7.40 9.79
N SER A 421 -1.57 -6.50 9.01
CA SER A 421 -2.62 -6.94 8.08
C SER A 421 -2.07 -7.85 6.98
N GLY A 422 -0.94 -7.47 6.37
CA GLY A 422 -0.32 -8.20 5.27
C GLY A 422 0.35 -9.51 5.66
N PHE A 423 1.01 -9.59 6.83
CA PHE A 423 1.78 -10.77 7.24
C PHE A 423 1.06 -11.66 8.25
N GLY A 424 0.18 -11.09 9.08
CA GLY A 424 -0.45 -11.80 10.19
C GLY A 424 -1.92 -12.04 9.96
N MET A 425 -2.70 -10.97 9.82
CA MET A 425 -4.15 -11.05 9.90
C MET A 425 -4.76 -11.82 8.72
N ILE A 426 -4.29 -11.60 7.49
CA ILE A 426 -4.76 -12.38 6.32
C ILE A 426 -4.45 -13.87 6.51
N TYR A 427 -3.25 -14.22 6.98
CA TYR A 427 -2.86 -15.62 7.15
C TYR A 427 -3.62 -16.33 8.26
N LEU A 428 -3.84 -15.63 9.39
CA LEU A 428 -4.48 -16.21 10.57
C LEU A 428 -6.00 -16.20 10.49
N PHE A 429 -6.59 -15.16 9.90
CA PHE A 429 -8.03 -14.91 9.98
C PHE A 429 -8.70 -14.78 8.60
N GLY A 430 -7.94 -14.61 7.52
CA GLY A 430 -8.45 -14.25 6.20
C GLY A 430 -8.83 -12.77 6.09
N ILE A 431 -9.10 -12.31 4.86
CA ILE A 431 -9.36 -10.91 4.54
C ILE A 431 -10.61 -10.39 5.25
N GLU A 432 -11.72 -11.15 5.20
CA GLU A 432 -13.01 -10.74 5.76
C GLU A 432 -12.91 -10.44 7.26
N ARG A 433 -12.37 -11.41 8.02
CA ARG A 433 -12.21 -11.29 9.47
C ARG A 433 -11.26 -10.17 9.84
N SER A 434 -10.19 -10.03 9.08
CA SER A 434 -9.25 -8.95 9.28
C SER A 434 -9.93 -7.59 9.17
N LEU A 435 -10.81 -7.39 8.18
CA LEU A 435 -11.61 -6.16 8.04
C LEU A 435 -12.54 -5.95 9.24
N GLN A 436 -13.24 -7.00 9.67
CA GLN A 436 -14.14 -6.94 10.85
C GLN A 436 -13.39 -6.56 12.14
N MET A 437 -12.19 -7.11 12.35
CA MET A 437 -11.36 -6.77 13.50
C MET A 437 -10.92 -5.30 13.48
N LEU A 438 -10.51 -4.76 12.33
CA LEU A 438 -10.16 -3.34 12.20
C LEU A 438 -11.37 -2.42 12.43
N ILE A 439 -12.57 -2.83 12.03
CA ILE A 439 -13.82 -2.12 12.30
C ILE A 439 -14.08 -2.05 13.81
N VAL A 440 -13.98 -3.19 14.51
CA VAL A 440 -14.15 -3.27 15.96
C VAL A 440 -13.11 -2.42 16.68
N ILE A 441 -11.85 -2.43 16.24
CA ILE A 441 -10.78 -1.60 16.81
C ILE A 441 -11.12 -0.10 16.65
N ASN A 442 -11.52 0.35 15.47
CA ASN A 442 -11.86 1.77 15.24
C ASN A 442 -13.07 2.23 16.06
N ILE A 443 -14.18 1.48 16.02
CA ILE A 443 -15.41 1.85 16.74
C ILE A 443 -15.14 1.81 18.25
N GLY A 444 -14.50 0.75 18.73
CA GLY A 444 -14.15 0.57 20.14
C GLY A 444 -13.26 1.69 20.66
N PHE A 445 -12.20 2.02 19.93
CA PHE A 445 -11.27 3.08 20.33
C PHE A 445 -11.92 4.48 20.21
N GLY A 446 -12.75 4.71 19.18
CA GLY A 446 -13.51 5.94 19.03
C GLY A 446 -14.49 6.20 20.17
N LEU A 447 -15.23 5.16 20.58
CA LEU A 447 -16.10 5.19 21.77
C LEU A 447 -15.29 5.46 23.05
N PHE A 448 -14.12 4.83 23.18
CA PHE A 448 -13.24 5.03 24.34
C PHE A 448 -12.76 6.48 24.45
N ILE A 449 -12.34 7.09 23.34
CA ILE A 449 -11.95 8.51 23.33
C ILE A 449 -13.15 9.41 23.67
N ALA A 450 -14.31 9.20 23.04
CA ALA A 450 -15.48 10.04 23.24
C ALA A 450 -16.00 9.99 24.70
N LEU A 451 -15.98 8.82 25.32
CA LEU A 451 -16.45 8.61 26.70
C LEU A 451 -15.41 9.03 27.74
N SER A 452 -14.11 9.05 27.40
CA SER A 452 -13.04 9.43 28.33
C SER A 452 -13.21 10.85 28.91
N VAL A 453 -13.87 11.73 28.17
CA VAL A 453 -14.15 13.13 28.58
C VAL A 453 -15.16 13.20 29.74
N ARG A 454 -16.02 12.18 29.89
CA ARG A 454 -17.02 12.11 30.99
C ARG A 454 -16.42 11.60 32.32
N ASN A 455 -15.16 11.15 32.31
CA ASN A 455 -14.42 10.69 33.49
C ASN A 455 -15.09 9.55 34.29
N LEU A 456 -15.89 8.70 33.61
CA LEU A 456 -16.55 7.55 34.21
C LEU A 456 -15.58 6.37 34.30
N LYS A 457 -14.94 6.17 35.45
CA LYS A 457 -13.91 5.14 35.65
C LYS A 457 -14.36 3.74 35.21
N ILE A 458 -15.60 3.34 35.53
CA ILE A 458 -16.11 2.01 35.21
C ILE A 458 -16.18 1.77 33.68
N VAL A 459 -16.61 2.79 32.93
CA VAL A 459 -16.73 2.75 31.46
C VAL A 459 -15.35 2.74 30.81
N ASN A 460 -14.39 3.49 31.36
CA ASN A 460 -13.03 3.55 30.84
C ASN A 460 -12.27 2.21 30.98
N TRP A 461 -12.64 1.36 31.93
CA TRP A 461 -12.04 0.03 32.10
C TRP A 461 -12.85 -1.09 31.43
N SER A 462 -14.19 -1.01 31.42
CA SER A 462 -15.03 -2.04 30.82
C SER A 462 -14.95 -2.05 29.30
N LEU A 463 -14.88 -0.89 28.65
CA LEU A 463 -14.92 -0.82 27.18
C LEU A 463 -13.72 -1.48 26.50
N PRO A 464 -12.45 -1.27 26.90
CA PRO A 464 -11.32 -2.01 26.33
C PRO A 464 -11.43 -3.52 26.53
N VAL A 465 -11.96 -3.96 27.68
CA VAL A 465 -12.17 -5.39 27.96
C VAL A 465 -13.22 -5.98 27.02
N ILE A 466 -14.33 -5.27 26.79
CA ILE A 466 -15.37 -5.68 25.84
C ILE A 466 -14.80 -5.76 24.42
N VAL A 467 -14.07 -4.73 23.99
CA VAL A 467 -13.43 -4.71 22.65
C VAL A 467 -12.47 -5.89 22.50
N PHE A 468 -11.63 -6.16 23.50
CA PHE A 468 -10.73 -7.30 23.49
C PHE A 468 -11.48 -8.63 23.46
N ALA A 469 -12.53 -8.79 24.26
CA ALA A 469 -13.37 -9.99 24.25
C ALA A 469 -14.04 -10.23 22.89
N VAL A 470 -14.53 -9.17 22.21
CA VAL A 470 -15.09 -9.27 20.86
C VAL A 470 -14.01 -9.66 19.85
N LEU A 471 -12.80 -9.10 19.94
CA LEU A 471 -11.69 -9.48 19.05
C LEU A 471 -11.28 -10.94 19.24
N VAL A 472 -11.20 -11.42 20.48
CA VAL A 472 -10.93 -12.84 20.78
C VAL A 472 -12.06 -13.71 20.25
N PHE A 473 -13.31 -13.32 20.46
CA PHE A 473 -14.47 -14.05 19.93
C PHE A 473 -14.41 -14.18 18.41
N LEU A 474 -14.14 -13.08 17.69
CA LEU A 474 -13.98 -13.08 16.23
C LEU A 474 -12.78 -13.90 15.76
N GLY A 475 -11.67 -13.90 16.52
CA GLY A 475 -10.46 -14.64 16.17
C GLY A 475 -10.57 -16.16 16.38
N VAL A 476 -11.39 -16.60 17.35
CA VAL A 476 -11.58 -18.04 17.63
C VAL A 476 -12.71 -18.63 16.79
N ASN A 477 -13.80 -17.88 16.58
CA ASN A 477 -15.00 -18.38 15.90
C ASN A 477 -14.98 -18.04 14.40
N HIS A 478 -14.33 -18.90 13.62
CA HIS A 478 -14.11 -18.70 12.18
C HIS A 478 -15.41 -18.57 11.36
N ASP A 479 -16.54 -19.12 11.83
CA ASP A 479 -17.83 -19.09 11.11
C ASP A 479 -18.82 -18.02 11.60
N ALA A 480 -18.65 -17.46 12.80
CA ALA A 480 -19.63 -16.54 13.39
C ALA A 480 -19.62 -15.16 12.70
N LEU A 481 -20.74 -14.64 12.16
CA LEU A 481 -20.77 -13.34 11.44
C LEU A 481 -20.02 -13.33 10.10
N ARG A 482 -19.98 -14.46 9.37
CA ARG A 482 -19.61 -14.42 7.95
C ARG A 482 -20.65 -13.62 7.15
N ILE A 483 -20.17 -12.64 6.41
CA ILE A 483 -20.93 -11.68 5.60
C ILE A 483 -21.00 -12.18 4.16
N TRP A 484 -19.91 -12.77 3.65
CA TRP A 484 -19.83 -13.16 2.23
C TRP A 484 -19.54 -14.64 2.01
N ASP A 485 -19.99 -15.15 0.86
CA ASP A 485 -19.77 -16.53 0.46
C ASP A 485 -18.40 -16.70 -0.19
N THR A 486 -17.50 -17.41 0.49
CA THR A 486 -16.17 -17.76 -0.02
C THR A 486 -16.21 -18.52 -1.34
N LYS A 487 -17.26 -19.33 -1.57
CA LYS A 487 -17.43 -20.07 -2.81
C LYS A 487 -17.57 -19.14 -4.00
N TYR A 488 -18.29 -18.04 -3.84
CA TYR A 488 -18.49 -17.06 -4.90
C TYR A 488 -17.18 -16.42 -5.36
N PHE A 489 -16.31 -16.04 -4.41
CA PHE A 489 -14.97 -15.52 -4.74
C PHE A 489 -14.06 -16.58 -5.35
N ALA A 490 -14.16 -17.83 -4.88
CA ALA A 490 -13.34 -18.93 -5.39
C ALA A 490 -13.61 -19.27 -6.87
N ILE A 491 -14.86 -19.12 -7.32
CA ILE A 491 -15.27 -19.48 -8.69
C ILE A 491 -15.26 -18.32 -9.68
N PHE A 492 -15.18 -17.07 -9.20
CA PHE A 492 -15.28 -15.89 -10.06
C PHE A 492 -14.12 -15.80 -11.07
N ARG A 493 -14.46 -15.54 -12.34
CA ARG A 493 -13.53 -15.53 -13.48
C ARG A 493 -13.56 -14.20 -14.23
N ASN A 494 -12.64 -13.30 -13.92
CA ASN A 494 -12.53 -11.95 -14.49
C ASN A 494 -12.19 -11.91 -15.99
N ASN A 495 -11.65 -13.00 -16.55
CA ASN A 495 -11.34 -13.17 -17.97
C ASN A 495 -12.37 -14.06 -18.70
N GLN A 496 -13.44 -14.46 -18.01
CA GLN A 496 -14.63 -15.12 -18.57
C GLN A 496 -15.89 -14.51 -17.93
N PRO A 497 -16.10 -13.19 -18.09
CA PRO A 497 -17.16 -12.48 -17.39
C PRO A 497 -18.56 -12.98 -17.77
N GLU A 498 -18.74 -13.57 -18.96
CA GLU A 498 -20.04 -14.05 -19.47
C GLU A 498 -20.68 -15.13 -18.58
N ALA A 499 -19.87 -15.79 -17.74
CA ALA A 499 -20.34 -16.78 -16.77
C ALA A 499 -20.99 -16.16 -15.53
N PHE A 500 -20.92 -14.83 -15.36
CA PHE A 500 -21.34 -14.11 -14.15
C PHE A 500 -22.19 -12.86 -14.46
N ASP A 501 -22.70 -12.70 -15.69
CA ASP A 501 -23.35 -11.47 -16.16
C ASP A 501 -24.78 -11.25 -15.66
N THR A 502 -25.50 -12.32 -15.31
CA THR A 502 -26.83 -12.22 -14.70
C THR A 502 -26.89 -12.95 -13.35
N PRO A 503 -27.79 -12.55 -12.43
CA PRO A 503 -28.01 -13.25 -11.17
C PRO A 503 -28.28 -14.74 -11.35
N GLU A 504 -29.02 -15.13 -12.40
CA GLU A 504 -29.32 -16.54 -12.69
C GLU A 504 -28.05 -17.31 -13.08
N LYS A 505 -27.17 -16.71 -13.90
CA LYS A 505 -25.89 -17.35 -14.25
C LYS A 505 -24.94 -17.44 -13.06
N ILE A 506 -24.95 -16.44 -12.17
CA ILE A 506 -24.18 -16.50 -10.92
C ILE A 506 -24.68 -17.68 -10.06
N GLU A 507 -25.98 -17.80 -9.87
CA GLU A 507 -26.56 -18.90 -9.11
C GLU A 507 -26.26 -20.26 -9.75
N ASP A 508 -26.36 -20.37 -11.07
CA ASP A 508 -25.99 -21.56 -11.82
C ASP A 508 -24.51 -21.90 -11.64
N ALA A 509 -23.61 -20.93 -11.79
CA ALA A 509 -22.18 -21.10 -11.59
C ALA A 509 -21.87 -21.58 -10.16
N VAL A 510 -22.53 -21.03 -9.14
CA VAL A 510 -22.36 -21.44 -7.74
C VAL A 510 -22.87 -22.88 -7.52
N LYS A 511 -23.96 -23.30 -8.16
CA LYS A 511 -24.51 -24.67 -8.02
C LYS A 511 -23.74 -25.71 -8.82
N ASN A 512 -23.22 -25.34 -9.99
CA ASN A 512 -22.61 -26.24 -10.95
C ASN A 512 -21.08 -26.26 -10.91
N THR A 513 -20.45 -25.50 -10.01
CA THR A 513 -19.00 -25.49 -9.84
C THR A 513 -18.61 -26.00 -8.46
N ASP A 514 -17.74 -27.01 -8.44
CA ASP A 514 -17.13 -27.52 -7.22
C ASP A 514 -15.80 -26.79 -6.97
N VAL A 515 -15.58 -26.34 -5.75
CA VAL A 515 -14.32 -25.73 -5.33
C VAL A 515 -13.46 -26.83 -4.74
N LEU A 516 -12.43 -27.24 -5.47
CA LEU A 516 -11.49 -28.29 -5.06
C LEU A 516 -10.44 -27.77 -4.09
N TYR A 517 -10.07 -26.49 -4.24
CA TYR A 517 -9.11 -25.80 -3.39
C TYR A 517 -9.38 -24.30 -3.41
N TYR A 518 -9.29 -23.64 -2.27
CA TYR A 518 -9.34 -22.17 -2.15
C TYR A 518 -8.48 -21.74 -0.98
N VAL A 519 -7.60 -20.77 -1.20
CA VAL A 519 -6.80 -20.18 -0.12
C VAL A 519 -6.37 -18.77 -0.47
N GLU A 520 -6.31 -17.94 0.56
CA GLU A 520 -5.74 -16.61 0.50
C GLU A 520 -4.23 -16.73 0.78
N GLY A 521 -3.43 -16.69 -0.29
CA GLY A 521 -1.98 -16.85 -0.26
C GLY A 521 -1.22 -15.57 0.08
N VAL A 522 0.11 -15.65 0.03
CA VAL A 522 1.01 -14.54 0.38
C VAL A 522 1.00 -13.46 -0.72
N GLU A 523 0.96 -13.87 -1.98
CA GLU A 523 0.99 -13.03 -3.17
C GLU A 523 -0.37 -12.95 -3.84
N SER A 524 -1.20 -13.97 -3.71
CA SER A 524 -2.48 -14.03 -4.44
C SER A 524 -3.52 -14.92 -3.77
N ILE A 525 -4.78 -14.69 -4.13
CA ILE A 525 -5.86 -15.62 -3.84
C ILE A 525 -5.84 -16.68 -4.93
N VAL A 526 -5.68 -17.94 -4.55
CA VAL A 526 -5.58 -19.06 -5.49
C VAL A 526 -6.73 -20.03 -5.27
N SER A 527 -7.30 -20.51 -6.37
CA SER A 527 -8.36 -21.51 -6.33
C SER A 527 -8.22 -22.54 -7.43
N SER A 528 -8.69 -23.76 -7.14
CA SER A 528 -8.92 -24.82 -8.11
C SER A 528 -10.40 -25.11 -8.11
N ILE A 529 -11.02 -25.03 -9.28
CA ILE A 529 -12.45 -25.26 -9.44
C ILE A 529 -12.71 -26.32 -10.50
N LYS A 530 -13.85 -27.00 -10.43
CA LYS A 530 -14.30 -27.92 -11.47
C LYS A 530 -15.76 -27.67 -11.79
N VAL A 531 -16.04 -27.32 -13.04
CA VAL A 531 -17.40 -27.19 -13.54
C VAL A 531 -17.96 -28.58 -13.80
N LYS A 532 -19.15 -28.90 -13.32
CA LYS A 532 -19.82 -30.19 -13.55
C LYS A 532 -20.00 -30.44 -15.04
N GLY A 533 -19.56 -31.61 -15.51
CA GLY A 533 -19.54 -31.93 -16.94
C GLY A 533 -18.52 -31.13 -17.77
N GLY A 534 -17.74 -30.25 -17.15
CA GLY A 534 -16.75 -29.39 -17.80
C GLY A 534 -15.33 -29.63 -17.30
N TYR A 535 -14.49 -28.61 -17.51
CA TYR A 535 -13.07 -28.67 -17.19
C TYR A 535 -12.78 -28.23 -15.74
N GLN A 536 -11.66 -28.72 -15.22
CA GLN A 536 -11.06 -28.17 -14.02
C GLN A 536 -10.19 -26.97 -14.40
N SER A 537 -10.21 -25.92 -13.59
CA SER A 537 -9.47 -24.67 -13.82
C SER A 537 -8.72 -24.24 -12.57
N PHE A 538 -7.51 -23.72 -12.78
CA PHE A 538 -6.71 -23.01 -11.77
C PHE A 538 -6.91 -21.52 -11.99
N LEU A 539 -7.22 -20.81 -10.90
CA LEU A 539 -7.39 -19.37 -10.90
C LEU A 539 -6.40 -18.70 -9.94
N THR A 540 -5.90 -17.55 -10.37
CA THR A 540 -5.11 -16.62 -9.55
C THR A 540 -5.76 -15.24 -9.58
N ASN A 541 -6.16 -14.72 -8.42
CA ASN A 541 -6.89 -13.46 -8.28
C ASN A 541 -8.07 -13.35 -9.28
N GLY A 542 -8.87 -14.41 -9.36
CA GLY A 542 -10.04 -14.48 -10.24
C GLY A 542 -9.72 -14.58 -11.73
N ARG A 543 -8.47 -14.73 -12.17
CA ARG A 543 -8.13 -15.00 -13.58
C ARG A 543 -7.84 -16.48 -13.77
N VAL A 544 -8.41 -17.11 -14.80
CA VAL A 544 -8.06 -18.50 -15.17
C VAL A 544 -6.64 -18.51 -15.76
N GLU A 545 -5.75 -19.26 -15.12
CA GLU A 545 -4.34 -19.44 -15.53
C GLU A 545 -4.11 -20.77 -16.25
N ALA A 546 -4.83 -21.82 -15.85
CA ALA A 546 -4.73 -23.15 -16.45
C ALA A 546 -6.09 -23.84 -16.45
N ALA A 547 -6.30 -24.73 -17.41
CA ALA A 547 -7.48 -25.58 -17.45
C ALA A 547 -7.17 -26.96 -18.02
N THR A 548 -7.99 -27.96 -17.67
CA THR A 548 -7.92 -29.30 -18.26
C THR A 548 -8.61 -29.40 -19.63
N SER A 549 -8.93 -28.26 -20.26
CA SER A 549 -9.38 -28.22 -21.65
C SER A 549 -8.27 -28.69 -22.57
N MET A 550 -8.62 -29.16 -23.78
CA MET A 550 -7.63 -29.61 -24.76
C MET A 550 -6.57 -28.53 -25.04
N GLU A 551 -7.00 -27.29 -25.27
CA GLU A 551 -6.10 -26.15 -25.51
C GLU A 551 -5.20 -25.86 -24.30
N GLY A 552 -5.75 -25.93 -23.08
CA GLY A 552 -4.99 -25.71 -21.84
C GLY A 552 -3.92 -26.78 -21.63
N GLN A 553 -4.26 -28.04 -21.88
CA GLN A 553 -3.32 -29.16 -21.81
C GLN A 553 -2.24 -29.05 -22.88
N GLN A 554 -2.61 -28.76 -24.14
CA GLN A 554 -1.65 -28.56 -25.23
C GLN A 554 -0.63 -27.48 -24.88
N CYS A 555 -1.08 -26.33 -24.38
CA CYS A 555 -0.17 -25.24 -24.00
C CYS A 555 0.88 -25.70 -22.96
N GLN A 556 0.45 -26.34 -21.87
CA GLN A 556 1.38 -26.70 -20.78
C GLN A 556 2.25 -27.92 -21.12
N TYR A 557 1.70 -28.93 -21.78
CA TYR A 557 2.50 -30.08 -22.21
C TYR A 557 3.52 -29.69 -23.28
N MET A 558 3.22 -28.74 -24.17
CA MET A 558 4.21 -28.22 -25.12
C MET A 558 5.38 -27.53 -24.40
N LEU A 559 5.11 -26.70 -23.38
CA LEU A 559 6.17 -26.03 -22.61
C LEU A 559 7.10 -27.00 -21.86
N GLY A 560 6.60 -28.19 -21.53
CA GLY A 560 7.40 -29.26 -20.94
C GLY A 560 8.11 -30.13 -21.98
N HIS A 561 7.38 -30.69 -22.95
CA HIS A 561 7.96 -31.66 -23.89
C HIS A 561 8.85 -31.03 -24.97
N LEU A 562 8.50 -29.85 -25.49
CA LEU A 562 9.23 -29.25 -26.61
C LEU A 562 10.71 -29.00 -26.29
N PRO A 563 11.09 -28.30 -25.20
CA PRO A 563 12.51 -28.12 -24.89
C PRO A 563 13.24 -29.43 -24.58
N MET A 564 12.54 -30.38 -23.97
CA MET A 564 13.10 -31.68 -23.63
C MET A 564 13.42 -32.52 -24.87
N LEU A 565 12.59 -32.45 -25.91
CA LEU A 565 12.81 -33.15 -27.18
C LEU A 565 13.88 -32.50 -28.07
N LEU A 566 14.09 -31.19 -27.92
CA LEU A 566 15.09 -30.44 -28.68
C LEU A 566 16.49 -30.47 -28.04
N THR A 567 16.57 -30.78 -26.74
CA THR A 567 17.84 -30.90 -26.02
C THR A 567 18.39 -32.31 -26.17
N ARG A 568 19.70 -32.43 -26.39
CA ARG A 568 20.37 -33.73 -26.43
C ARG A 568 20.65 -34.21 -25.00
N ASP A 569 19.97 -35.28 -24.57
CA ASP A 569 20.12 -35.92 -23.24
C ASP A 569 19.97 -34.93 -22.05
N PRO A 570 18.80 -34.28 -21.88
CA PRO A 570 18.58 -33.30 -20.81
C PRO A 570 18.54 -33.97 -19.42
N LYS A 571 19.43 -33.55 -18.51
CA LYS A 571 19.58 -34.10 -17.15
C LYS A 571 19.09 -33.17 -16.07
N LYS A 572 19.47 -31.90 -16.13
CA LYS A 572 19.12 -30.87 -15.14
C LYS A 572 18.18 -29.85 -15.74
N VAL A 573 16.97 -29.78 -15.18
CA VAL A 573 15.90 -28.91 -15.69
C VAL A 573 15.49 -27.90 -14.62
N LEU A 574 15.38 -26.64 -15.01
CA LEU A 574 14.80 -25.57 -14.19
C LEU A 574 13.42 -25.20 -14.72
N VAL A 575 12.44 -25.15 -13.84
CA VAL A 575 11.08 -24.70 -14.13
C VAL A 575 10.74 -23.51 -13.24
N ILE A 576 10.33 -22.40 -13.86
CA ILE A 576 9.91 -21.18 -13.16
C ILE A 576 8.37 -21.10 -13.16
N GLY A 577 7.78 -21.10 -11.97
CA GLY A 577 6.34 -21.14 -11.77
C GLY A 577 5.78 -22.56 -11.79
N THR A 578 4.90 -22.86 -10.84
CA THR A 578 4.25 -24.17 -10.70
C THR A 578 3.02 -24.28 -11.60
N GLY A 579 2.20 -23.23 -11.58
CA GLY A 579 0.82 -23.21 -12.09
C GLY A 579 0.03 -24.48 -11.77
N SER A 580 -0.42 -25.21 -12.80
CA SER A 580 -1.16 -26.46 -12.59
C SER A 580 -0.25 -27.68 -12.34
N GLY A 581 1.06 -27.52 -12.57
CA GLY A 581 2.05 -28.58 -12.56
C GLY A 581 2.11 -29.42 -13.82
N MET A 582 1.23 -29.25 -14.82
CA MET A 582 1.26 -30.06 -16.05
C MET A 582 2.59 -29.91 -16.82
N THR A 583 3.18 -28.72 -16.86
CA THR A 583 4.51 -28.48 -17.44
C THR A 583 5.59 -29.31 -16.73
N LEU A 584 5.59 -29.33 -15.39
CA LEU A 584 6.47 -30.17 -14.58
C LEU A 584 6.22 -31.67 -14.83
N GLY A 585 4.95 -32.07 -14.90
CA GLY A 585 4.54 -33.43 -15.22
C GLY A 585 5.10 -33.91 -16.56
N ALA A 586 4.95 -33.09 -17.61
CA ALA A 586 5.48 -33.37 -18.94
C ALA A 586 7.01 -33.50 -18.98
N ILE A 587 7.73 -32.76 -18.13
CA ILE A 587 9.19 -32.90 -17.97
C ILE A 587 9.52 -34.21 -17.25
N SER A 588 8.77 -34.53 -16.21
CA SER A 588 9.06 -35.63 -15.29
C SER A 588 9.04 -37.03 -15.92
N VAL A 589 8.35 -37.19 -17.06
CA VAL A 589 8.25 -38.47 -17.79
C VAL A 589 9.47 -38.77 -18.66
N HIS A 590 10.36 -37.79 -18.89
CA HIS A 590 11.57 -38.01 -19.69
C HIS A 590 12.63 -38.74 -18.86
N HIS A 591 13.04 -39.93 -19.32
CA HIS A 591 13.94 -40.81 -18.57
C HIS A 591 15.33 -40.23 -18.30
N GLY A 592 15.84 -39.37 -19.20
CA GLY A 592 17.16 -38.73 -19.07
C GLY A 592 17.25 -37.70 -17.94
N VAL A 593 16.12 -37.20 -17.44
CA VAL A 593 16.10 -36.20 -16.37
C VAL A 593 16.59 -36.82 -15.06
N GLU A 594 17.58 -36.21 -14.45
CA GLU A 594 18.14 -36.59 -13.15
C GLU A 594 17.64 -35.65 -12.04
N GLU A 595 17.46 -34.35 -12.34
CA GLU A 595 17.06 -33.32 -11.38
C GLU A 595 16.09 -32.31 -12.01
N ILE A 596 15.00 -32.00 -11.31
CA ILE A 596 14.05 -30.94 -11.66
C ILE A 596 14.04 -29.91 -10.54
N THR A 597 14.54 -28.71 -10.79
CA THR A 597 14.39 -27.57 -9.87
C THR A 597 13.14 -26.79 -10.24
N LEU A 598 12.19 -26.68 -9.32
CA LEU A 598 11.03 -25.80 -9.41
C LEU A 598 11.26 -24.55 -8.57
N VAL A 599 11.10 -23.37 -9.16
CA VAL A 599 11.11 -22.09 -8.46
C VAL A 599 9.71 -21.49 -8.45
N GLU A 600 9.10 -21.37 -7.26
CA GLU A 600 7.73 -20.89 -7.07
C GLU A 600 7.71 -19.67 -6.13
N ILE A 601 6.99 -18.61 -6.51
CA ILE A 601 6.88 -17.38 -5.72
C ILE A 601 5.71 -17.44 -4.72
N GLU A 602 4.63 -18.16 -5.03
CA GLU A 602 3.45 -18.37 -4.20
C GLU A 602 3.37 -19.83 -3.74
N PRO A 603 3.80 -20.14 -2.50
CA PRO A 603 3.80 -21.51 -1.98
C PRO A 603 2.43 -22.19 -2.01
N LYS A 604 1.34 -21.42 -1.90
CA LYS A 604 -0.02 -21.96 -1.90
C LYS A 604 -0.48 -22.50 -3.27
N VAL A 605 0.17 -22.14 -4.38
CA VAL A 605 -0.13 -22.70 -5.71
C VAL A 605 0.08 -24.21 -5.74
N ILE A 606 1.00 -24.76 -4.93
CA ILE A 606 1.20 -26.22 -4.84
C ILE A 606 -0.09 -26.94 -4.42
N GLY A 607 -0.90 -26.33 -3.56
CA GLY A 607 -2.19 -26.90 -3.17
C GLY A 607 -3.15 -27.02 -4.35
N VAL A 608 -3.14 -26.05 -5.27
CA VAL A 608 -3.86 -26.14 -6.54
C VAL A 608 -3.24 -27.22 -7.42
N ALA A 609 -1.93 -27.20 -7.66
CA ALA A 609 -1.30 -28.16 -8.55
C ALA A 609 -1.51 -29.63 -8.10
N ARG A 610 -1.63 -29.89 -6.78
CA ARG A 610 -1.99 -31.23 -6.27
C ARG A 610 -3.38 -31.70 -6.69
N THR A 611 -4.35 -30.79 -6.93
CA THR A 611 -5.67 -31.18 -7.46
C THR A 611 -5.62 -31.59 -8.94
N PHE A 612 -4.52 -31.27 -9.64
CA PHE A 612 -4.27 -31.66 -11.05
C PHE A 612 -3.46 -32.95 -11.17
N GLY A 613 -3.34 -33.76 -10.10
CA GLY A 613 -2.52 -34.99 -10.05
C GLY A 613 -2.58 -35.88 -11.29
N ASN A 614 -3.78 -36.15 -11.79
CA ASN A 614 -4.02 -36.99 -12.98
C ASN A 614 -3.46 -36.39 -14.28
N TYR A 615 -3.23 -35.09 -14.33
CA TYR A 615 -2.72 -34.35 -15.50
C TYR A 615 -1.25 -33.97 -15.35
N ASN A 616 -0.71 -33.94 -14.14
CA ASN A 616 0.69 -33.61 -13.89
C ASN A 616 1.53 -34.81 -13.44
N HIS A 617 1.03 -36.04 -13.65
CA HIS A 617 1.71 -37.28 -13.29
C HIS A 617 2.12 -37.34 -11.81
N HIS A 618 1.35 -36.71 -10.93
CA HIS A 618 1.66 -36.61 -9.50
C HIS A 618 3.10 -36.14 -9.23
N VAL A 619 3.59 -35.17 -10.03
CA VAL A 619 5.01 -34.75 -10.04
C VAL A 619 5.56 -34.32 -8.67
N PHE A 620 4.71 -33.91 -7.74
CA PHE A 620 5.13 -33.56 -6.37
C PHE A 620 5.60 -34.74 -5.52
N ASP A 621 5.34 -35.97 -5.96
CA ASP A 621 5.81 -37.20 -5.33
C ASP A 621 7.08 -37.74 -6.02
N ASN A 622 7.55 -37.06 -7.07
CA ASN A 622 8.75 -37.44 -7.81
C ASN A 622 10.01 -37.11 -7.00
N PRO A 623 10.90 -38.07 -6.70
CA PRO A 623 12.11 -37.83 -5.90
C PRO A 623 13.13 -36.93 -6.60
N LYS A 624 13.00 -36.71 -7.92
CA LYS A 624 13.85 -35.80 -8.70
C LYS A 624 13.46 -34.33 -8.54
N LEU A 625 12.28 -34.04 -7.99
CA LEU A 625 11.78 -32.67 -7.86
C LEU A 625 12.33 -32.00 -6.60
N LYS A 626 12.99 -30.85 -6.79
CA LYS A 626 13.42 -29.94 -5.74
C LYS A 626 12.62 -28.63 -5.85
N ILE A 627 11.91 -28.27 -4.79
CA ILE A 627 11.08 -27.05 -4.76
C ILE A 627 11.82 -25.95 -4.00
N ILE A 628 11.90 -24.77 -4.61
CA ILE A 628 12.52 -23.57 -4.04
C ILE A 628 11.49 -22.45 -4.05
N PHE A 629 11.14 -21.95 -2.86
CA PHE A 629 10.25 -20.80 -2.74
C PHE A 629 11.04 -19.50 -2.87
N ASN A 630 11.11 -18.97 -4.09
CA ASN A 630 11.79 -17.72 -4.42
C ASN A 630 11.23 -17.15 -5.73
N ASP A 631 11.59 -15.92 -6.03
CA ASP A 631 11.36 -15.32 -7.34
C ASP A 631 12.32 -15.90 -8.38
N GLY A 632 11.78 -16.27 -9.55
CA GLY A 632 12.56 -16.92 -10.62
C GLY A 632 13.75 -16.10 -11.10
N ARG A 633 13.59 -14.78 -11.23
CA ARG A 633 14.68 -13.89 -11.64
C ARG A 633 15.71 -13.77 -10.53
N ASN A 634 15.28 -13.60 -9.28
CA ASN A 634 16.20 -13.54 -8.15
C ASN A 634 16.99 -14.84 -7.98
N PHE A 635 16.34 -15.99 -8.12
CA PHE A 635 16.99 -17.29 -8.08
C PHE A 635 18.08 -17.41 -9.15
N LEU A 636 17.77 -17.03 -10.40
CA LEU A 636 18.77 -17.00 -11.47
C LEU A 636 19.90 -15.98 -11.22
N MET A 637 19.69 -14.93 -10.42
CA MET A 637 20.78 -13.99 -10.08
C MET A 637 21.76 -14.57 -9.07
N THR A 638 21.33 -15.50 -8.22
CA THR A 638 22.13 -15.99 -7.10
C THR A 638 22.65 -17.40 -7.30
N THR A 639 21.93 -18.25 -8.04
CA THR A 639 22.32 -19.63 -8.28
C THR A 639 23.68 -19.74 -8.97
N ARG A 640 24.39 -20.84 -8.71
CA ARG A 640 25.64 -21.22 -9.40
C ARG A 640 25.43 -22.41 -10.35
N ASN A 641 24.22 -22.96 -10.37
CA ASN A 641 23.91 -24.14 -11.15
C ASN A 641 23.64 -23.75 -12.60
N SER A 642 24.13 -24.58 -13.52
CA SER A 642 23.73 -24.55 -14.92
C SER A 642 22.70 -25.65 -15.20
N TYR A 643 21.80 -25.39 -16.14
CA TYR A 643 20.70 -26.27 -16.51
C TYR A 643 20.74 -26.57 -18.01
N ASP A 644 20.38 -27.80 -18.38
CA ASP A 644 20.26 -28.20 -19.79
C ASP A 644 19.00 -27.60 -20.40
N VAL A 645 17.94 -27.47 -19.59
CA VAL A 645 16.68 -26.84 -19.97
C VAL A 645 16.26 -25.84 -18.89
N ILE A 646 15.92 -24.63 -19.31
CA ILE A 646 15.19 -23.65 -18.50
C ILE A 646 13.83 -23.43 -19.17
N THR A 647 12.73 -23.65 -18.45
CA THR A 647 11.39 -23.36 -18.95
C THR A 647 10.59 -22.65 -17.87
N ALA A 648 9.48 -22.04 -18.28
CA ALA A 648 8.54 -21.40 -17.37
C ALA A 648 7.14 -21.90 -17.67
N ASP A 649 6.34 -22.11 -16.63
CA ASP A 649 4.90 -22.29 -16.81
C ASP A 649 4.30 -21.00 -17.41
N PRO A 650 3.11 -21.00 -18.04
CA PRO A 650 2.54 -19.80 -18.65
C PRO A 650 2.36 -18.66 -17.63
N ILE A 651 3.32 -17.74 -17.58
CA ILE A 651 3.29 -16.60 -16.66
C ILE A 651 2.87 -15.35 -17.43
N HIS A 652 1.66 -14.86 -17.22
CA HIS A 652 1.21 -13.70 -17.99
C HIS A 652 1.92 -12.39 -17.56
N PRO A 653 2.46 -11.59 -18.50
CA PRO A 653 3.18 -10.35 -18.19
C PRO A 653 2.28 -9.24 -17.61
N TRP A 654 0.96 -9.45 -17.64
CA TRP A 654 -0.03 -8.55 -17.03
C TRP A 654 0.05 -8.53 -15.49
N PHE A 655 0.50 -9.63 -14.87
CA PHE A 655 0.68 -9.69 -13.42
C PHE A 655 1.83 -8.76 -12.98
N ARG A 656 1.62 -8.04 -11.89
CA ARG A 656 2.65 -7.24 -11.24
C ARG A 656 3.82 -8.16 -10.90
N GLY A 657 5.03 -7.73 -11.24
CA GLY A 657 6.24 -8.51 -11.02
C GLY A 657 6.56 -9.46 -12.16
N ALA A 658 5.55 -10.15 -12.73
CA ALA A 658 5.74 -11.10 -13.83
C ALA A 658 6.37 -10.48 -15.08
N GLY A 659 6.07 -9.21 -15.40
CA GLY A 659 6.70 -8.50 -16.50
C GLY A 659 8.23 -8.43 -16.44
N TYR A 660 8.85 -8.65 -15.26
CA TYR A 660 10.30 -8.72 -15.13
C TYR A 660 10.91 -9.99 -15.71
N LEU A 661 10.11 -11.05 -15.88
CA LEU A 661 10.47 -12.30 -16.57
C LEU A 661 10.34 -12.18 -18.10
N TYR A 662 10.07 -10.98 -18.62
CA TYR A 662 9.97 -10.69 -20.06
C TYR A 662 10.95 -9.59 -20.49
N THR A 663 11.98 -9.33 -19.68
CA THR A 663 12.99 -8.30 -19.95
C THR A 663 14.22 -8.89 -20.62
N SER A 664 14.95 -8.08 -21.39
CA SER A 664 16.20 -8.49 -22.02
C SER A 664 17.25 -8.97 -20.99
N GLU A 665 17.22 -8.37 -19.81
CA GLU A 665 18.07 -8.66 -18.68
C GLU A 665 17.76 -10.03 -18.07
N TYR A 666 16.48 -10.42 -18.03
CA TYR A 666 16.08 -11.75 -17.59
C TYR A 666 16.55 -12.83 -18.57
N PHE A 667 16.36 -12.65 -19.88
CA PHE A 667 16.81 -13.64 -20.86
C PHE A 667 18.34 -13.76 -20.91
N LYS A 668 19.09 -12.65 -20.77
CA LYS A 668 20.55 -12.69 -20.61
C LYS A 668 20.98 -13.44 -19.36
N LEU A 669 20.25 -13.24 -18.26
CA LEU A 669 20.51 -13.92 -17.00
C LEU A 669 20.24 -15.42 -17.10
N ALA A 670 19.11 -15.83 -17.70
CA ALA A 670 18.79 -17.23 -17.95
C ALA A 670 19.82 -17.89 -18.89
N SER A 671 20.21 -17.19 -19.97
CA SER A 671 21.26 -17.66 -20.89
C SER A 671 22.60 -17.90 -20.19
N GLY A 672 22.96 -17.09 -19.19
CA GLY A 672 24.16 -17.30 -18.37
C GLY A 672 24.14 -18.56 -17.51
N HIS A 673 22.97 -19.18 -17.32
CA HIS A 673 22.76 -20.39 -16.53
C HIS A 673 22.36 -21.60 -17.40
N LEU A 674 22.45 -21.50 -18.72
CA LEU A 674 22.33 -22.66 -19.61
C LEU A 674 23.66 -23.39 -19.70
N ALA A 675 23.62 -24.72 -19.61
CA ALA A 675 24.75 -25.56 -19.96
C ALA A 675 25.08 -25.42 -21.46
N PRO A 676 26.29 -25.77 -21.92
CA PRO A 676 26.61 -25.75 -23.35
C PRO A 676 25.61 -26.56 -24.18
N GLY A 677 24.95 -25.93 -25.15
CA GLY A 677 23.90 -26.55 -25.96
C GLY A 677 22.53 -26.65 -25.28
N GLY A 678 22.40 -26.15 -24.05
CA GLY A 678 21.13 -26.03 -23.35
C GLY A 678 20.21 -24.99 -23.99
N ILE A 679 18.92 -25.12 -23.72
CA ILE A 679 17.89 -24.25 -24.30
C ILE A 679 16.95 -23.69 -23.26
N MET A 680 16.40 -22.53 -23.58
CA MET A 680 15.32 -21.90 -22.85
C MET A 680 14.04 -21.93 -23.69
N CYS A 681 12.92 -22.27 -23.06
CA CYS A 681 11.59 -22.24 -23.68
C CYS A 681 10.71 -21.17 -23.03
#